data_AF-A0A182YA38-F1
#
_entry.id   AF-A0A182YA38-F1
#
_cell.length_a   1.000
_cell.length_b   1.000
_cell.length_c   1.000
_cell.angle_alpha   90.00
_cell.angle_beta   90.00
_cell.angle_gamma   90.00
#
_symmetry.space_group_name_H-M   'P 1'
#
loop_
_entity.id
_entity.type
_entity.pdbx_description
1 polymer ?
#
loop_
_entity_poly.entity_id
_entity_poly.type
_entity_poly.pdbx_seq_one_letter_code
_entity_poly.pdbx_strand_id
1 'polypeptide(L)'
;MFKYSLSRMYSTAAKRANIKLSKADVIKRLNYENKALFGAVVKPAKKKKKSTPTDVESTNVPSAESELSSEIYWQTRNVSRGSNSTSDSSTNELVENVRTEHSVIPFTEKELHHITKFPIVPSAKGIIEKGWMLHEQHESDQYKSPSVNRILLATMPDASRQALLRWKAGKIAELGEEGFAQLQKDIFARGSTLHATLETWLSGVDPSEEMVQKTGTLWKSIHGALKNVERPAKLIEQKLYHPYLHYNGVVDCITSIKGQYHVIEWKSSDNPKASVEATYDAPIQLCAYMGALQANGELCDARVQRGAIFVAYTSGKPANVHMLTVAPTKVCQYGGDCYRVNPVHFREYSHPHIEKLLAKAATFSMVEIPDDVKVNKSVFAEQLKIVSSLFPHLSCDSTNLEKKPKTEVEASQPLPTTSALPTGGVPKPTDPKPSSTGKDNRSTIESLFAERRAKMQAAQRDKPAATVLAPPKAEPSASVPSTDTGISLKQAIPRDISTYFPVVAPRGRMAEKLAAAAPYNFFLTTITASKPTHTEPLAVTFQELLDSSLGELECSVQMNFMVDIGWLLAHYFFAGYENVPLLVLYGDETPELRMVSQKKPNVTAVKVEIKTPFGVHHTKMGLYGYRDGSMRVVISTANLYEDDWHNRTQGLWVSPRLPPVPEGSDTAYGESRTDFRSSLLTYLDAYKLPQLQPWLARIRKTDFSDVKVFLVASVPGGHTTTAKGPLWGHPRLGHVLAQHAAPIDDACPLVAQSSSIGSLGPSPESWVLGEIMASFRKDSAPVGIRRLPGFRMIYPSYSNVRQSHDGLLGGGCLPYVRSTHVKQEWLKDYLHQWCSRARHRNKAMPHIKTYCRWSHRGLYWFLLTSANLSKAAWGVYNKTGRFEKPLRINSYEAGVLFLPKMLLDENFFPMEANKKHPPFPMPYDIPIIPYAPEDTPFFMDYLHQ
;
A
#
# COMPACT_ATOMS: atom_id res chain seq x y z
N MET A 1 48.30 7.48 -49.40
CA MET A 1 48.73 8.61 -48.55
C MET A 1 47.56 9.06 -47.67
N PHE A 2 47.81 9.82 -46.59
CA PHE A 2 46.94 10.63 -45.69
C PHE A 2 45.39 10.71 -45.89
N LYS A 3 44.55 11.10 -44.90
CA LYS A 3 44.44 10.99 -43.41
C LYS A 3 43.27 11.91 -42.94
N TYR A 4 42.45 11.51 -41.96
CA TYR A 4 41.51 12.38 -41.17
C TYR A 4 40.35 13.12 -41.95
N SER A 5 39.24 13.64 -41.37
CA SER A 5 38.59 13.50 -40.04
C SER A 5 37.07 13.82 -40.03
N LEU A 6 36.35 13.21 -39.07
CA LEU A 6 35.12 13.61 -38.33
C LEU A 6 34.02 14.59 -38.87
N SER A 7 32.79 14.05 -38.99
CA SER A 7 31.58 14.35 -38.18
C SER A 7 30.91 15.76 -38.08
N ARG A 8 29.68 15.87 -38.64
CA ARG A 8 28.38 16.28 -38.01
C ARG A 8 27.25 16.14 -39.05
N MET A 9 26.13 15.42 -38.85
CA MET A 9 24.95 15.59 -37.97
C MET A 9 23.91 16.66 -38.40
N TYR A 10 22.63 16.24 -38.33
CA TYR A 10 21.36 17.00 -38.43
C TYR A 10 20.90 17.55 -39.79
N SER A 11 19.88 16.91 -40.38
CA SER A 11 18.51 17.49 -40.37
C SER A 11 17.46 16.54 -40.97
N THR A 12 16.38 16.25 -40.24
CA THR A 12 15.05 16.01 -40.83
C THR A 12 13.98 16.12 -39.73
N ALA A 13 12.99 16.98 -39.93
CA ALA A 13 12.01 17.31 -38.89
C ALA A 13 10.78 16.39 -38.94
N ALA A 14 10.56 15.59 -37.89
CA ALA A 14 9.29 14.90 -37.69
C ALA A 14 8.25 15.87 -37.11
N LYS A 15 7.17 16.14 -37.87
CA LYS A 15 6.05 16.97 -37.41
C LYS A 15 5.41 16.36 -36.16
N ARG A 16 5.45 17.05 -35.02
CA ARG A 16 4.64 16.67 -33.84
C ARG A 16 3.18 17.02 -34.10
N ALA A 17 2.28 16.05 -33.88
CA ALA A 17 0.86 16.33 -33.82
C ALA A 17 0.51 17.12 -32.54
N ASN A 18 -0.30 18.17 -32.66
CA ASN A 18 -0.85 18.90 -31.51
C ASN A 18 -1.98 18.08 -30.87
N ILE A 19 -1.61 17.20 -29.94
CA ILE A 19 -2.57 16.48 -29.09
C ILE A 19 -2.99 17.40 -27.95
N LYS A 20 -4.25 17.86 -27.95
CA LYS A 20 -4.86 18.47 -26.77
C LYS A 20 -4.89 17.42 -25.64
N LEU A 21 -4.25 17.74 -24.51
CA LEU A 21 -4.28 16.91 -23.31
C LEU A 21 -5.60 17.12 -22.57
N SER A 22 -6.18 16.06 -22.01
CA SER A 22 -7.40 16.22 -21.20
C SER A 22 -7.06 16.84 -19.84
N LYS A 23 -8.05 17.46 -19.16
CA LYS A 23 -7.91 17.89 -17.75
C LYS A 23 -7.36 16.75 -16.87
N ALA A 24 -7.73 15.49 -17.13
CA ALA A 24 -7.24 14.35 -16.38
C ALA A 24 -5.74 14.07 -16.58
N ASP A 25 -5.20 14.29 -17.79
CA ASP A 25 -3.76 14.13 -18.08
C ASP A 25 -2.93 15.26 -17.42
N VAL A 26 -3.49 16.46 -17.35
CA VAL A 26 -2.90 17.60 -16.63
C VAL A 26 -2.89 17.35 -15.12
N ILE A 27 -4.03 16.93 -14.54
CA ILE A 27 -4.17 16.58 -13.11
C ILE A 27 -3.27 15.38 -12.73
N LYS A 28 -3.06 14.43 -13.64
CA LYS A 28 -2.09 13.34 -13.48
C LYS A 28 -0.66 13.86 -13.35
N ARG A 29 -0.23 14.74 -14.26
CA ARG A 29 1.11 15.35 -14.19
C ARG A 29 1.30 16.23 -12.94
N LEU A 30 0.27 16.96 -12.50
CA LEU A 30 0.23 17.65 -11.21
C LEU A 30 0.55 16.70 -10.03
N ASN A 31 -0.13 15.56 -9.95
CA ASN A 31 0.10 14.59 -8.87
C ASN A 31 1.47 13.88 -8.97
N TYR A 32 1.92 13.55 -10.18
CA TYR A 32 3.22 12.92 -10.42
C TYR A 32 4.38 13.81 -9.96
N GLU A 33 4.34 15.11 -10.29
CA GLU A 33 5.45 16.03 -10.02
C GLU A 33 5.41 16.55 -8.56
N ASN A 34 4.24 16.73 -7.95
CA ASN A 34 4.11 16.92 -6.49
C ASN A 34 4.77 15.78 -5.69
N LYS A 35 4.60 14.53 -6.15
CA LYS A 35 5.22 13.34 -5.53
C LYS A 35 6.74 13.29 -5.72
N ALA A 36 7.28 13.95 -6.74
CA ALA A 36 8.71 14.07 -6.98
C ALA A 36 9.36 15.20 -6.15
N LEU A 37 8.61 16.25 -5.80
CA LEU A 37 9.08 17.41 -5.06
C LEU A 37 9.01 17.24 -3.52
N PHE A 38 7.92 16.67 -2.99
CA PHE A 38 7.60 16.78 -1.55
C PHE A 38 7.59 15.45 -0.76
N GLY A 39 7.82 14.31 -1.41
CA GLY A 39 7.86 13.00 -0.74
C GLY A 39 6.49 12.35 -0.53
N ALA A 40 6.42 11.38 0.40
CA ALA A 40 5.25 10.51 0.57
C ALA A 40 4.32 10.95 1.71
N VAL A 41 3.04 11.19 1.39
CA VAL A 41 2.03 11.69 2.34
C VAL A 41 1.51 10.59 3.27
N VAL A 42 1.31 10.94 4.55
CA VAL A 42 0.84 10.06 5.63
C VAL A 42 -0.69 9.93 5.63
N LYS A 43 -1.23 8.73 5.86
CA LYS A 43 -2.68 8.39 5.82
C LYS A 43 -3.35 8.50 7.21
N PRO A 44 -4.68 8.77 7.30
CA PRO A 44 -5.61 7.70 7.75
C PRO A 44 -7.09 7.75 7.23
N ALA A 45 -7.62 6.60 6.73
CA ALA A 45 -8.87 5.82 7.06
C ALA A 45 -10.37 6.35 7.13
N LYS A 46 -11.30 6.07 6.15
CA LYS A 46 -12.74 6.55 6.00
C LYS A 46 -13.77 5.51 6.39
N LYS A 47 -14.91 5.94 6.97
CA LYS A 47 -16.21 5.24 7.05
C LYS A 47 -17.32 6.28 7.33
N LYS A 48 -18.05 6.60 6.26
CA LYS A 48 -19.48 6.27 6.11
C LYS A 48 -20.35 6.42 7.39
N LYS A 49 -21.33 7.33 7.34
CA LYS A 49 -22.80 7.11 7.44
C LYS A 49 -23.48 8.32 6.78
N LYS A 50 -24.54 8.24 5.95
CA LYS A 50 -25.48 7.16 5.54
C LYS A 50 -26.56 6.78 6.57
N SER A 51 -27.80 7.23 6.32
CA SER A 51 -29.05 6.53 6.66
C SER A 51 -30.26 7.05 5.86
N THR A 52 -31.00 6.09 5.29
CA THR A 52 -32.42 6.05 4.85
C THR A 52 -33.39 6.05 6.07
N PRO A 53 -34.74 5.86 5.98
CA PRO A 53 -35.68 5.53 4.88
C PRO A 53 -36.78 6.63 4.69
N THR A 54 -38.06 6.49 4.26
CA THR A 54 -39.02 5.37 4.02
C THR A 54 -40.16 5.79 3.07
N ASP A 55 -40.94 4.83 2.56
CA ASP A 55 -42.07 4.97 1.60
C ASP A 55 -43.45 5.26 2.24
N VAL A 56 -44.34 5.99 1.52
CA VAL A 56 -45.84 5.91 1.53
C VAL A 56 -46.36 6.30 0.13
N GLU A 57 -47.60 5.92 -0.24
CA GLU A 57 -48.19 6.03 -1.58
C GLU A 57 -48.64 7.45 -2.04
N SER A 58 -48.51 7.68 -3.35
CA SER A 58 -49.27 8.58 -4.24
C SER A 58 -49.76 9.97 -3.74
N THR A 59 -49.10 11.03 -4.20
CA THR A 59 -49.75 12.24 -4.76
C THR A 59 -48.73 13.08 -5.56
N ASN A 60 -49.18 13.92 -6.50
CA ASN A 60 -48.29 14.66 -7.40
C ASN A 60 -47.58 15.85 -6.71
N VAL A 61 -46.28 15.71 -6.41
CA VAL A 61 -45.36 16.80 -6.02
C VAL A 61 -43.97 16.53 -6.64
N PRO A 62 -43.18 17.53 -7.07
CA PRO A 62 -41.93 17.30 -7.83
C PRO A 62 -40.79 16.62 -7.05
N SER A 63 -39.91 15.93 -7.78
CA SER A 63 -38.73 15.22 -7.27
C SER A 63 -37.60 16.17 -6.82
N ALA A 64 -37.08 15.95 -5.60
CA ALA A 64 -35.86 16.62 -5.11
C ALA A 64 -34.57 15.87 -5.54
N GLU A 65 -33.46 16.61 -5.60
CA GLU A 65 -32.24 16.22 -6.32
C GLU A 65 -31.36 15.19 -5.58
N SER A 66 -30.68 14.34 -6.35
CA SER A 66 -29.55 13.54 -5.88
C SER A 66 -28.46 13.45 -6.96
N GLU A 67 -27.23 13.09 -6.56
CA GLU A 67 -26.00 13.12 -7.38
C GLU A 67 -25.47 14.52 -7.77
N LEU A 68 -24.68 15.14 -6.88
CA LEU A 68 -23.82 16.27 -7.25
C LEU A 68 -22.37 15.83 -7.47
N SER A 69 -21.95 15.78 -8.73
CA SER A 69 -20.54 15.57 -9.10
C SER A 69 -19.64 16.65 -8.50
N SER A 70 -18.39 16.29 -8.20
CA SER A 70 -17.33 17.25 -7.82
C SER A 70 -17.25 18.44 -8.77
N GLU A 71 -17.51 18.24 -10.07
CA GLU A 71 -17.43 19.29 -11.10
C GLU A 71 -18.65 20.24 -11.06
N ILE A 72 -19.83 19.71 -10.72
CA ILE A 72 -21.06 20.52 -10.53
C ILE A 72 -20.96 21.31 -9.21
N TYR A 73 -20.40 20.73 -8.14
CA TYR A 73 -20.17 21.44 -6.87
C TYR A 73 -19.34 22.74 -7.02
N TRP A 74 -18.46 22.82 -8.02
CA TRP A 74 -17.75 24.07 -8.36
C TRP A 74 -18.58 25.04 -9.21
N GLN A 75 -19.46 24.54 -10.08
CA GLN A 75 -20.34 25.36 -10.91
C GLN A 75 -21.45 26.02 -10.08
N THR A 76 -22.18 25.27 -9.25
CA THR A 76 -23.32 25.78 -8.45
C THR A 76 -22.92 26.78 -7.35
N ARG A 77 -21.63 26.94 -7.04
CA ARG A 77 -21.16 27.77 -5.91
C ARG A 77 -20.31 28.98 -6.25
N ASN A 78 -20.06 29.26 -7.53
CA ASN A 78 -19.55 30.57 -7.96
C ASN A 78 -20.68 31.62 -8.08
N VAL A 79 -21.96 31.20 -8.17
CA VAL A 79 -23.13 32.10 -8.20
C VAL A 79 -23.75 32.27 -6.80
N SER A 80 -22.99 32.84 -5.85
CA SER A 80 -23.49 33.15 -4.50
C SER A 80 -22.66 34.21 -3.77
N ARG A 81 -22.38 35.34 -4.44
CA ARG A 81 -22.02 36.60 -3.75
C ARG A 81 -22.30 37.88 -4.55
N GLY A 82 -23.40 37.89 -5.31
CA GLY A 82 -24.05 39.12 -5.75
C GLY A 82 -24.81 39.79 -4.60
N SER A 83 -25.04 41.10 -4.71
CA SER A 83 -25.63 41.95 -3.67
C SER A 83 -27.10 41.64 -3.33
N ASN A 84 -27.44 41.71 -2.04
CA ASN A 84 -28.82 41.98 -1.61
C ASN A 84 -29.16 43.45 -1.89
N SER A 85 -30.18 43.71 -2.70
CA SER A 85 -30.86 45.02 -2.72
C SER A 85 -32.27 44.93 -3.33
N THR A 86 -33.26 45.38 -2.55
CA THR A 86 -34.62 45.80 -2.93
C THR A 86 -35.62 44.79 -3.53
N SER A 87 -36.87 45.00 -3.12
CA SER A 87 -38.16 44.55 -3.68
C SER A 87 -38.26 44.72 -5.21
N ASP A 88 -39.15 44.06 -5.95
CA ASP A 88 -40.57 43.86 -5.63
C ASP A 88 -41.20 42.58 -6.23
N SER A 89 -42.53 42.55 -6.37
CA SER A 89 -43.38 41.39 -6.55
C SER A 89 -43.78 41.04 -8.00
N SER A 90 -44.22 39.78 -8.17
CA SER A 90 -45.16 39.26 -9.17
C SER A 90 -44.67 38.78 -10.56
N THR A 91 -45.55 37.99 -11.19
CA THR A 91 -45.54 37.41 -12.55
C THR A 91 -44.63 36.19 -12.84
N ASN A 92 -45.28 35.16 -13.41
CA ASN A 92 -44.69 34.08 -14.19
C ASN A 92 -44.75 34.49 -15.67
N GLU A 93 -43.70 34.31 -16.47
CA GLU A 93 -43.82 33.77 -17.84
C GLU A 93 -42.45 33.43 -18.49
N LEU A 94 -42.47 32.34 -19.28
CA LEU A 94 -41.67 32.02 -20.47
C LEU A 94 -40.14 32.32 -20.52
N VAL A 95 -39.37 31.24 -20.33
CA VAL A 95 -38.48 30.63 -21.37
C VAL A 95 -37.59 31.58 -22.21
N GLU A 96 -36.26 31.55 -22.01
CA GLU A 96 -35.31 30.84 -22.90
C GLU A 96 -33.82 30.85 -22.43
N ASN A 97 -33.02 29.91 -22.96
CA ASN A 97 -31.57 30.00 -23.23
C ASN A 97 -30.60 30.71 -22.23
N VAL A 98 -30.24 30.05 -21.12
CA VAL A 98 -28.99 30.36 -20.39
C VAL A 98 -27.92 29.31 -20.74
N ARG A 99 -26.92 29.72 -21.53
CA ARG A 99 -25.69 28.92 -21.75
C ARG A 99 -24.82 28.97 -20.48
N THR A 100 -24.21 27.85 -20.09
CA THR A 100 -23.26 27.82 -18.97
C THR A 100 -21.99 28.61 -19.31
N GLU A 101 -21.87 29.83 -18.79
CA GLU A 101 -20.60 30.57 -18.86
C GLU A 101 -19.55 29.86 -18.00
N HIS A 102 -18.42 29.53 -18.61
CA HIS A 102 -17.31 28.89 -17.90
C HIS A 102 -16.52 29.93 -17.12
N SER A 103 -16.44 29.79 -15.79
CA SER A 103 -15.55 30.62 -14.97
C SER A 103 -14.12 30.58 -15.51
N VAL A 104 -13.58 31.76 -15.85
CA VAL A 104 -12.28 31.88 -16.50
C VAL A 104 -11.17 31.44 -15.55
N ILE A 105 -10.39 30.44 -15.97
CA ILE A 105 -9.17 30.02 -15.26
C ILE A 105 -8.05 30.95 -15.74
N PRO A 106 -7.30 31.64 -14.85
CA PRO A 106 -6.28 32.62 -15.25
C PRO A 106 -5.03 32.00 -15.89
N PHE A 107 -4.89 30.68 -15.82
CA PHE A 107 -3.80 29.92 -16.42
C PHE A 107 -4.21 29.32 -17.77
N THR A 108 -3.38 29.45 -18.79
CA THR A 108 -3.51 28.69 -20.04
C THR A 108 -3.27 27.18 -19.81
N GLU A 109 -3.74 26.32 -20.73
CA GLU A 109 -3.40 24.89 -20.73
C GLU A 109 -1.87 24.64 -20.68
N LYS A 110 -1.09 25.57 -21.25
CA LYS A 110 0.38 25.54 -21.22
C LYS A 110 0.91 25.83 -19.82
N GLU A 111 0.42 26.87 -19.13
CA GLU A 111 0.82 27.17 -17.75
C GLU A 111 0.38 26.06 -16.79
N LEU A 112 -0.85 25.54 -16.90
CA LEU A 112 -1.31 24.40 -16.11
C LEU A 112 -0.46 23.12 -16.30
N HIS A 113 0.26 22.98 -17.42
CA HIS A 113 1.23 21.90 -17.60
C HIS A 113 2.65 22.24 -17.07
N HIS A 114 3.01 23.51 -16.91
CA HIS A 114 4.34 23.92 -16.41
C HIS A 114 4.34 24.35 -14.94
N ILE A 115 3.18 24.63 -14.33
CA ILE A 115 3.00 25.04 -12.93
C ILE A 115 3.55 24.00 -11.95
N THR A 116 3.57 22.75 -12.38
CA THR A 116 4.10 21.56 -11.71
C THR A 116 5.64 21.54 -11.62
N LYS A 117 6.30 22.33 -12.47
CA LYS A 117 7.76 22.47 -12.60
C LYS A 117 8.24 23.85 -12.15
N PHE A 118 7.32 24.74 -11.82
CA PHE A 118 7.64 26.02 -11.22
C PHE A 118 8.14 25.76 -9.78
N PRO A 119 9.29 26.32 -9.38
CA PRO A 119 9.84 26.07 -8.06
C PRO A 119 8.99 26.82 -7.01
N ILE A 120 8.62 26.14 -5.91
CA ILE A 120 7.77 26.75 -4.87
C ILE A 120 8.45 27.96 -4.19
N VAL A 121 9.77 28.05 -4.24
CA VAL A 121 10.57 29.22 -3.87
C VAL A 121 11.30 29.71 -5.13
N PRO A 122 11.30 31.02 -5.47
CA PRO A 122 11.93 31.52 -6.69
C PRO A 122 13.41 31.14 -6.88
N SER A 123 13.80 30.93 -8.13
CA SER A 123 15.18 30.61 -8.49
C SER A 123 16.12 31.78 -8.25
N ALA A 124 17.30 31.51 -7.68
CA ALA A 124 18.32 32.52 -7.33
C ALA A 124 18.93 33.31 -8.53
N LYS A 125 18.45 33.10 -9.75
CA LYS A 125 18.82 33.85 -10.96
C LYS A 125 17.60 34.42 -11.72
N GLY A 126 16.39 34.21 -11.22
CA GLY A 126 15.13 34.62 -11.84
C GLY A 126 14.85 33.97 -13.19
N ILE A 127 15.45 32.82 -13.51
CA ILE A 127 15.45 32.25 -14.87
C ILE A 127 14.11 31.62 -15.23
N ILE A 128 13.41 31.01 -14.26
CA ILE A 128 12.11 30.38 -14.49
C ILE A 128 11.00 31.44 -14.41
N GLU A 129 11.19 32.40 -13.52
CA GLU A 129 10.28 33.49 -13.17
C GLU A 129 10.14 34.49 -14.32
N LYS A 130 11.24 34.87 -14.99
CA LYS A 130 11.24 35.74 -16.18
C LYS A 130 10.46 35.19 -17.38
N GLY A 131 10.16 33.89 -17.39
CA GLY A 131 9.38 33.22 -18.44
C GLY A 131 7.95 32.89 -18.03
N TRP A 132 7.50 33.36 -16.87
CA TRP A 132 6.20 33.04 -16.27
C TRP A 132 5.31 34.28 -16.14
N MET A 133 4.00 34.10 -16.28
CA MET A 133 3.04 35.18 -16.11
C MET A 133 2.82 35.48 -14.63
N LEU A 134 2.72 36.76 -14.26
CA LEU A 134 2.27 37.18 -12.94
C LEU A 134 0.75 37.26 -12.96
N HIS A 135 0.08 36.30 -12.33
CA HIS A 135 -1.39 36.21 -12.30
C HIS A 135 -2.01 37.07 -11.18
N GLU A 136 -1.22 37.95 -10.55
CA GLU A 136 -1.64 38.90 -9.50
C GLU A 136 -2.77 39.84 -9.95
N GLN A 137 -2.83 40.15 -11.24
CA GLN A 137 -3.82 41.04 -11.85
C GLN A 137 -5.14 40.33 -12.24
N HIS A 138 -5.40 39.13 -11.72
CA HIS A 138 -6.58 38.32 -12.09
C HIS A 138 -7.57 38.04 -10.95
N GLU A 139 -7.43 38.67 -9.77
CA GLU A 139 -8.53 38.66 -8.79
C GLU A 139 -9.69 39.52 -9.34
N SER A 140 -10.87 38.91 -9.50
CA SER A 140 -12.08 39.52 -10.05
C SER A 140 -13.31 38.93 -9.35
N ASP A 141 -14.50 39.51 -9.54
CA ASP A 141 -15.72 38.94 -8.94
C ASP A 141 -16.13 37.59 -9.56
N GLN A 142 -15.61 37.24 -10.75
CA GLN A 142 -15.81 35.94 -11.39
C GLN A 142 -14.78 34.88 -10.96
N TYR A 143 -13.60 35.29 -10.48
CA TYR A 143 -12.52 34.38 -10.06
C TYR A 143 -11.63 35.01 -8.99
N LYS A 144 -11.46 34.32 -7.84
CA LYS A 144 -10.61 34.77 -6.71
C LYS A 144 -9.65 33.66 -6.30
N SER A 145 -8.44 34.01 -5.88
CA SER A 145 -7.38 33.03 -5.62
C SER A 145 -7.79 32.06 -4.49
N PRO A 146 -7.56 30.73 -4.65
CA PRO A 146 -7.86 29.77 -3.60
C PRO A 146 -6.87 29.91 -2.42
N SER A 147 -7.39 29.80 -1.20
CA SER A 147 -6.54 29.76 0.00
C SER A 147 -5.85 28.40 0.15
N VAL A 148 -4.67 28.36 0.78
CA VAL A 148 -3.92 27.12 1.07
C VAL A 148 -4.82 26.06 1.73
N ASN A 149 -5.65 26.44 2.71
CA ASN A 149 -6.61 25.53 3.33
C ASN A 149 -7.68 24.99 2.35
N ARG A 150 -8.16 25.81 1.40
CA ARG A 150 -9.09 25.35 0.34
C ARG A 150 -8.40 24.38 -0.63
N ILE A 151 -7.12 24.63 -0.95
CA ILE A 151 -6.30 23.72 -1.77
C ILE A 151 -6.10 22.40 -1.03
N LEU A 152 -5.60 22.43 0.21
CA LEU A 152 -5.34 21.23 1.02
C LEU A 152 -6.60 20.37 1.21
N LEU A 153 -7.78 20.96 1.41
CA LEU A 153 -9.05 20.21 1.49
C LEU A 153 -9.44 19.58 0.14
N ALA A 154 -9.20 20.25 -0.98
CA ALA A 154 -9.51 19.75 -2.32
C ALA A 154 -8.52 18.68 -2.79
N THR A 155 -7.23 18.84 -2.51
CA THR A 155 -6.17 17.89 -2.86
C THR A 155 -5.94 16.81 -1.79
N MET A 156 -6.58 16.94 -0.62
CA MET A 156 -6.49 16.00 0.50
C MET A 156 -6.49 14.56 -0.02
N PRO A 157 -5.45 13.76 0.27
CA PRO A 157 -5.36 12.39 -0.21
C PRO A 157 -6.66 11.68 0.07
N ASP A 158 -7.14 10.84 -0.87
CA ASP A 158 -8.39 10.15 -0.60
C ASP A 158 -8.27 9.38 0.72
N ALA A 159 -7.10 8.80 0.99
CA ALA A 159 -6.65 8.18 2.24
C ALA A 159 -6.64 9.06 3.52
N SER A 160 -6.92 10.37 3.46
CA SER A 160 -7.10 11.28 4.62
C SER A 160 -8.47 11.98 4.62
N ARG A 161 -9.05 12.22 3.43
CA ARG A 161 -10.49 12.53 3.23
C ARG A 161 -11.37 11.39 3.74
N GLN A 162 -10.92 10.15 3.51
CA GLN A 162 -10.36 9.29 4.56
C GLN A 162 -11.07 9.44 5.95
N ALA A 163 -10.29 9.60 7.03
CA ALA A 163 -10.76 9.70 8.41
C ALA A 163 -11.56 10.95 8.75
N LEU A 164 -11.49 12.03 7.97
CA LEU A 164 -12.36 13.18 8.23
C LEU A 164 -13.85 12.76 8.22
N LEU A 165 -14.23 11.79 7.38
CA LEU A 165 -15.57 11.20 7.41
C LEU A 165 -15.76 10.07 8.45
N ARG A 166 -14.74 9.33 8.90
CA ARG A 166 -14.88 8.45 10.10
C ARG A 166 -15.24 9.30 11.31
N TRP A 167 -14.47 10.35 11.51
CA TRP A 167 -14.54 11.21 12.67
C TRP A 167 -15.83 12.04 12.67
N LYS A 168 -16.21 12.66 11.54
CA LYS A 168 -17.51 13.36 11.43
C LYS A 168 -18.70 12.43 11.67
N ALA A 169 -18.76 11.27 10.99
CA ALA A 169 -19.86 10.32 11.18
C ALA A 169 -19.91 9.75 12.61
N GLY A 170 -18.74 9.52 13.22
CA GLY A 170 -18.62 9.09 14.62
C GLY A 170 -19.13 10.15 15.60
N LYS A 171 -18.73 11.42 15.45
CA LYS A 171 -19.16 12.50 16.35
C LYS A 171 -20.61 12.91 16.17
N ILE A 172 -21.18 12.83 14.96
CA ILE A 172 -22.63 12.99 14.75
C ILE A 172 -23.39 11.84 15.44
N ALA A 173 -22.91 10.60 15.38
CA ALA A 173 -23.53 9.47 16.07
C ALA A 173 -23.34 9.48 17.60
N GLU A 174 -22.44 10.32 18.12
CA GLU A 174 -22.16 10.49 19.56
C GLU A 174 -22.92 11.68 20.16
N LEU A 175 -23.09 12.77 19.40
CA LEU A 175 -23.58 14.07 19.89
C LEU A 175 -24.83 14.60 19.17
N GLY A 176 -25.34 13.89 18.16
CA GLY A 176 -26.32 14.43 17.21
C GLY A 176 -25.71 15.44 16.23
N GLU A 177 -26.51 15.91 15.27
CA GLU A 177 -26.03 16.91 14.29
C GLU A 177 -25.85 18.29 14.91
N GLU A 178 -26.74 18.71 15.81
CA GLU A 178 -26.63 19.98 16.55
C GLU A 178 -25.43 19.98 17.51
N GLY A 179 -25.24 18.91 18.29
CA GLY A 179 -24.09 18.77 19.17
C GLY A 179 -22.76 18.66 18.39
N PHE A 180 -22.77 18.08 17.18
CA PHE A 180 -21.62 18.15 16.29
C PHE A 180 -21.37 19.56 15.76
N ALA A 181 -22.41 20.31 15.37
CA ALA A 181 -22.27 21.70 14.92
C ALA A 181 -21.71 22.61 16.04
N GLN A 182 -22.19 22.44 17.27
CA GLN A 182 -21.65 23.14 18.44
C GLN A 182 -20.19 22.71 18.71
N LEU A 183 -19.86 21.42 18.65
CA LEU A 183 -18.46 20.96 18.76
C LEU A 183 -17.56 21.58 17.67
N GLN A 184 -18.02 21.74 16.44
CA GLN A 184 -17.26 22.44 15.39
C GLN A 184 -17.03 23.91 15.74
N LYS A 185 -18.06 24.60 16.25
CA LYS A 185 -18.00 25.99 16.72
C LYS A 185 -17.02 26.15 17.88
N ASP A 186 -17.02 25.23 18.84
CA ASP A 186 -16.11 25.22 20.00
C ASP A 186 -14.66 24.89 19.62
N ILE A 187 -14.43 23.99 18.66
CA ILE A 187 -13.10 23.74 18.10
C ILE A 187 -12.56 25.02 17.45
N PHE A 188 -13.37 25.70 16.63
CA PHE A 188 -12.98 26.94 15.97
C PHE A 188 -12.71 28.07 16.97
N ALA A 189 -13.64 28.33 17.90
CA ALA A 189 -13.52 29.39 18.90
C ALA A 189 -12.30 29.22 19.82
N ARG A 190 -11.96 27.98 20.22
CA ARG A 190 -10.74 27.69 21.00
C ARG A 190 -9.46 27.95 20.19
N GLY A 191 -9.47 27.65 18.90
CA GLY A 191 -8.40 28.02 17.97
C GLY A 191 -8.23 29.54 17.88
N SER A 192 -9.28 30.28 17.54
CA SER A 192 -9.25 31.74 17.44
C SER A 192 -8.80 32.42 18.74
N THR A 193 -9.23 31.91 19.90
CA THR A 193 -8.85 32.45 21.22
C THR A 193 -7.36 32.25 21.51
N LEU A 194 -6.79 31.11 21.11
CA LEU A 194 -5.35 30.85 21.19
C LEU A 194 -4.56 31.78 20.25
N HIS A 195 -5.00 31.95 19.01
CA HIS A 195 -4.33 32.82 18.04
C HIS A 195 -4.34 34.29 18.49
N ALA A 196 -5.47 34.87 18.90
CA ALA A 196 -5.53 36.27 19.38
C ALA A 196 -4.64 36.52 20.62
N THR A 197 -4.47 35.53 21.49
CA THR A 197 -3.59 35.60 22.66
C THR A 197 -2.11 35.48 22.27
N LEU A 198 -1.79 34.64 21.28
CA LEU A 198 -0.45 34.57 20.69
C LEU A 198 -0.11 35.84 19.90
N GLU A 199 -1.03 36.39 19.10
CA GLU A 199 -0.88 37.65 18.37
C GLU A 199 -0.55 38.81 19.31
N THR A 200 -1.31 38.93 20.40
CA THR A 200 -1.02 39.92 21.46
C THR A 200 0.39 39.73 22.00
N TRP A 201 0.75 38.50 22.41
CA TRP A 201 2.08 38.18 22.93
C TRP A 201 3.22 38.45 21.93
N LEU A 202 3.00 38.14 20.64
CA LEU A 202 3.95 38.29 19.54
C LEU A 202 4.12 39.75 19.12
N SER A 203 3.15 40.63 19.38
CA SER A 203 3.28 42.08 19.12
C SER A 203 4.22 42.79 20.11
N GLY A 204 4.66 42.09 21.17
CA GLY A 204 5.54 42.62 22.23
C GLY A 204 4.81 42.92 23.54
N VAL A 205 3.48 42.90 23.55
CA VAL A 205 2.62 43.16 24.71
C VAL A 205 2.33 41.85 25.44
N ASP A 206 2.34 41.83 26.78
CA ASP A 206 1.90 40.65 27.51
C ASP A 206 0.35 40.58 27.56
N PRO A 207 -0.28 39.44 27.17
CA PRO A 207 -1.74 39.32 27.17
C PRO A 207 -2.34 39.51 28.56
N SER A 208 -3.52 40.14 28.63
CA SER A 208 -4.20 40.39 29.90
C SER A 208 -4.58 39.09 30.62
N GLU A 209 -4.77 39.16 31.94
CA GLU A 209 -5.19 38.00 32.73
C GLU A 209 -6.50 37.39 32.21
N GLU A 210 -7.43 38.21 31.71
CA GLU A 210 -8.67 37.74 31.08
C GLU A 210 -8.39 36.90 29.81
N MET A 211 -7.50 37.36 28.93
CA MET A 211 -7.11 36.62 27.72
C MET A 211 -6.39 35.31 28.06
N VAL A 212 -5.53 35.34 29.08
CA VAL A 212 -4.85 34.16 29.62
C VAL A 212 -5.85 33.16 30.22
N GLN A 213 -6.81 33.62 31.03
CA GLN A 213 -7.85 32.77 31.62
C GLN A 213 -8.76 32.16 30.53
N LYS A 214 -9.19 32.96 29.55
CA LYS A 214 -10.03 32.55 28.42
C LYS A 214 -9.35 31.52 27.50
N THR A 215 -8.03 31.61 27.36
CA THR A 215 -7.21 30.62 26.61
C THR A 215 -6.84 29.40 27.46
N GLY A 216 -6.75 29.57 28.78
CA GLY A 216 -6.68 28.51 29.78
C GLY A 216 -5.58 27.48 29.55
N THR A 217 -5.97 26.22 29.38
CA THR A 217 -5.04 25.09 29.25
C THR A 217 -4.17 25.15 28.00
N LEU A 218 -4.64 25.77 26.91
CA LEU A 218 -3.85 25.95 25.69
C LEU A 218 -2.71 26.94 25.91
N TRP A 219 -2.95 28.02 26.66
CA TRP A 219 -1.89 28.97 27.05
C TRP A 219 -0.86 28.29 27.95
N LYS A 220 -1.32 27.60 29.01
CA LYS A 220 -0.46 26.80 29.90
C LYS A 220 0.38 25.77 29.15
N SER A 221 -0.15 25.18 28.08
CA SER A 221 0.57 24.24 27.22
C SER A 221 1.70 24.90 26.43
N ILE A 222 1.43 26.03 25.77
CA ILE A 222 2.39 26.65 24.84
C ILE A 222 3.38 27.62 25.49
N HIS A 223 3.01 28.30 26.58
CA HIS A 223 3.80 29.36 27.21
C HIS A 223 5.26 28.94 27.51
N GLY A 224 5.49 27.71 27.99
CA GLY A 224 6.84 27.20 28.24
C GLY A 224 7.70 27.00 26.98
N ALA A 225 7.07 26.77 25.81
CA ALA A 225 7.75 26.65 24.52
C ALA A 225 8.12 28.01 23.93
N LEU A 226 7.35 29.07 24.23
CA LEU A 226 7.58 30.43 23.75
C LEU A 226 8.87 31.08 24.28
N LYS A 227 9.50 30.53 25.33
CA LYS A 227 10.72 31.06 25.98
C LYS A 227 11.89 31.40 25.03
N ASN A 228 11.96 30.77 23.85
CA ASN A 228 13.04 30.99 22.87
C ASN A 228 12.54 31.67 21.58
N VAL A 229 11.28 32.10 21.52
CA VAL A 229 10.65 32.82 20.42
C VAL A 229 10.83 34.31 20.69
N GLU A 230 11.36 35.05 19.72
CA GLU A 230 11.63 36.49 19.87
C GLU A 230 10.39 37.32 19.52
N ARG A 231 10.20 38.43 20.27
CA ARG A 231 9.12 39.41 20.08
C ARG A 231 9.70 40.84 20.16
N PRO A 232 9.12 41.84 19.44
CA PRO A 232 8.00 41.71 18.51
C PRO A 232 8.34 40.85 17.28
N ALA A 233 7.35 40.10 16.78
CA ALA A 233 7.50 39.29 15.57
C ALA A 233 7.60 40.15 14.31
N LYS A 234 8.27 39.65 13.26
CA LYS A 234 8.40 40.39 11.99
C LYS A 234 7.08 40.45 11.23
N LEU A 235 6.28 39.37 11.24
CA LEU A 235 4.92 39.31 10.70
C LEU A 235 4.05 38.44 11.61
N ILE A 236 2.76 38.77 11.73
CA ILE A 236 1.74 38.07 12.52
C ILE A 236 0.45 38.06 11.70
N GLU A 237 -0.25 36.92 11.61
CA GLU A 237 -1.51 36.72 10.88
C GLU A 237 -1.54 37.41 9.49
N GLN A 238 -0.38 37.40 8.79
CA GLN A 238 -0.18 38.18 7.57
C GLN A 238 -0.76 37.42 6.37
N LYS A 239 -1.65 38.06 5.59
CA LYS A 239 -2.06 37.52 4.29
C LYS A 239 -0.84 37.51 3.35
N LEU A 240 -0.46 36.32 2.89
CA LEU A 240 0.51 36.12 1.82
C LEU A 240 -0.21 35.69 0.54
N TYR A 241 0.33 36.08 -0.61
CA TYR A 241 -0.16 35.68 -1.92
C TYR A 241 1.04 35.38 -2.84
N HIS A 242 0.91 34.34 -3.67
CA HIS A 242 1.98 33.88 -4.55
C HIS A 242 1.68 34.28 -6.01
N PRO A 243 2.36 35.30 -6.59
CA PRO A 243 1.98 35.89 -7.87
C PRO A 243 1.99 34.93 -9.07
N TYR A 244 2.94 33.99 -9.10
CA TYR A 244 3.05 33.00 -10.19
C TYR A 244 2.12 31.77 -10.03
N LEU A 245 1.92 31.28 -8.80
CA LEU A 245 1.12 30.07 -8.52
C LEU A 245 -0.34 30.38 -8.15
N HIS A 246 -0.71 31.66 -8.10
CA HIS A 246 -2.06 32.20 -7.85
C HIS A 246 -2.81 31.53 -6.69
N TYR A 247 -2.17 31.46 -5.51
CA TYR A 247 -2.83 31.07 -4.26
C TYR A 247 -2.52 32.07 -3.15
N ASN A 248 -3.38 32.12 -2.13
CA ASN A 248 -3.16 32.93 -0.93
C ASN A 248 -3.14 32.07 0.34
N GLY A 249 -2.64 32.63 1.43
CA GLY A 249 -2.68 32.06 2.77
C GLY A 249 -2.62 33.17 3.82
N VAL A 250 -2.78 32.79 5.08
CA VAL A 250 -2.51 33.68 6.22
C VAL A 250 -1.45 32.98 7.05
N VAL A 251 -0.26 33.59 7.15
CA VAL A 251 0.84 33.02 7.94
C VAL A 251 0.71 33.50 9.39
N ASP A 252 0.57 32.55 10.31
CA ASP A 252 0.27 32.85 11.71
C ASP A 252 1.37 33.71 12.34
N CYS A 253 2.65 33.39 12.08
CA CYS A 253 3.79 34.18 12.53
C CYS A 253 5.06 33.95 11.70
N ILE A 254 5.86 35.00 11.50
CA ILE A 254 7.27 34.92 11.11
C ILE A 254 8.08 35.71 12.13
N THR A 255 8.96 35.03 12.86
CA THR A 255 9.88 35.65 13.83
C THR A 255 11.14 34.81 14.01
N SER A 256 12.08 35.33 14.79
CA SER A 256 13.31 34.65 15.16
C SER A 256 13.11 33.67 16.32
N ILE A 257 13.80 32.53 16.26
CA ILE A 257 13.93 31.56 17.34
C ILE A 257 15.43 31.34 17.53
N LYS A 258 15.99 31.88 18.62
CA LYS A 258 17.45 31.85 18.92
C LYS A 258 18.31 32.46 17.80
N GLY A 259 17.95 33.66 17.34
CA GLY A 259 18.66 34.40 16.29
C GLY A 259 18.50 33.84 14.88
N GLN A 260 17.54 32.94 14.64
CA GLN A 260 17.25 32.37 13.31
C GLN A 260 15.77 32.54 12.97
N TYR A 261 15.47 33.15 11.81
CA TYR A 261 14.10 33.39 11.38
C TYR A 261 13.40 32.12 10.89
N HIS A 262 12.16 31.93 11.35
CA HIS A 262 11.29 30.81 11.02
C HIS A 262 9.93 31.31 10.53
N VAL A 263 9.34 30.60 9.57
CA VAL A 263 7.89 30.58 9.35
C VAL A 263 7.28 29.67 10.43
N ILE A 264 6.28 30.14 11.17
CA ILE A 264 5.71 29.42 12.31
C ILE A 264 4.22 29.16 12.09
N GLU A 265 3.80 27.95 12.45
CA GLU A 265 2.41 27.49 12.44
C GLU A 265 2.01 27.04 13.85
N TRP A 266 0.92 27.60 14.39
CA TRP A 266 0.36 27.26 15.69
C TRP A 266 -0.82 26.29 15.50
N LYS A 267 -0.81 25.15 16.20
CA LYS A 267 -1.92 24.17 16.15
C LYS A 267 -2.40 23.79 17.55
N SER A 268 -3.71 23.80 17.78
CA SER A 268 -4.33 23.19 18.97
C SER A 268 -4.65 21.70 18.72
N SER A 269 -4.44 20.83 19.71
CA SER A 269 -4.86 19.42 19.61
C SER A 269 -5.28 18.81 20.95
N ASP A 270 -6.23 17.87 20.90
CA ASP A 270 -6.56 17.00 22.04
C ASP A 270 -5.61 15.79 22.14
N ASN A 271 -4.88 15.47 21.07
CA ASN A 271 -4.07 14.25 20.96
C ASN A 271 -2.58 14.58 20.83
N PRO A 272 -1.66 13.87 21.55
CA PRO A 272 -0.23 14.10 21.44
C PRO A 272 0.33 13.98 20.02
N LYS A 273 1.06 15.01 19.59
CA LYS A 273 1.73 15.13 18.28
C LYS A 273 3.25 15.09 18.47
N ALA A 274 3.77 13.93 18.86
CA ALA A 274 5.17 13.73 19.23
C ALA A 274 6.15 13.65 18.03
N SER A 275 5.67 13.62 16.79
CA SER A 275 6.49 13.65 15.57
C SER A 275 5.85 14.51 14.47
N VAL A 276 6.64 14.89 13.46
CA VAL A 276 6.20 15.74 12.34
C VAL A 276 5.05 15.08 11.57
N GLU A 277 5.11 13.77 11.34
CA GLU A 277 4.08 12.98 10.64
C GLU A 277 2.72 13.06 11.33
N ALA A 278 2.71 13.23 12.66
CA ALA A 278 1.48 13.35 13.43
C ALA A 278 0.78 14.72 13.24
N THR A 279 1.49 15.74 12.73
CA THR A 279 0.96 17.09 12.49
C THR A 279 0.12 17.22 11.20
N TYR A 280 0.01 16.13 10.42
CA TYR A 280 -0.73 16.06 9.16
C TYR A 280 -0.25 17.08 8.11
N ASP A 281 -1.11 18.01 7.69
CA ASP A 281 -0.84 18.90 6.56
C ASP A 281 -0.01 20.16 6.93
N ALA A 282 0.23 20.41 8.23
CA ALA A 282 0.96 21.58 8.72
C ALA A 282 2.38 21.79 8.10
N PRO A 283 3.20 20.75 7.81
CA PRO A 283 4.47 20.94 7.11
C PRO A 283 4.28 21.42 5.67
N ILE A 284 3.21 20.98 5.00
CA ILE A 284 2.89 21.38 3.62
C ILE A 284 2.36 22.83 3.61
N GLN A 285 1.55 23.18 4.61
CA GLN A 285 1.05 24.54 4.85
C GLN A 285 2.23 25.53 5.03
N LEU A 286 3.21 25.20 5.88
CA LEU A 286 4.45 25.97 6.04
C LEU A 286 5.25 26.10 4.74
N CYS A 287 5.36 25.04 3.93
CA CYS A 287 6.05 25.12 2.63
C CYS A 287 5.34 26.06 1.64
N ALA A 288 3.99 26.08 1.63
CA ALA A 288 3.22 27.01 0.82
C ALA A 288 3.38 28.46 1.30
N TYR A 289 3.39 28.70 2.61
CA TYR A 289 3.63 30.03 3.18
C TYR A 289 5.04 30.54 2.90
N MET A 290 6.06 29.68 3.04
CA MET A 290 7.44 30.01 2.68
C MET A 290 7.59 30.32 1.19
N GLY A 291 6.88 29.60 0.32
CA GLY A 291 6.87 29.89 -1.11
C GLY A 291 6.25 31.24 -1.45
N ALA A 292 5.04 31.49 -0.93
CA ALA A 292 4.36 32.78 -1.10
C ALA A 292 5.16 33.96 -0.53
N LEU A 293 5.85 33.78 0.60
CA LEU A 293 6.73 34.79 1.19
C LEU A 293 7.92 35.13 0.28
N GLN A 294 8.65 34.12 -0.21
CA GLN A 294 9.83 34.34 -1.05
C GLN A 294 9.47 34.81 -2.47
N ALA A 295 8.22 34.56 -2.92
CA ALA A 295 7.69 35.05 -4.19
C ALA A 295 7.06 36.46 -4.11
N ASN A 296 6.89 37.04 -2.92
CA ASN A 296 6.32 38.38 -2.72
C ASN A 296 7.41 39.46 -2.82
N GLY A 297 7.17 40.51 -3.62
CA GLY A 297 8.19 41.54 -3.90
C GLY A 297 8.59 42.44 -2.71
N GLU A 298 7.76 42.52 -1.66
CA GLU A 298 7.94 43.46 -0.54
C GLU A 298 8.28 42.75 0.78
N LEU A 299 7.66 41.59 1.03
CA LEU A 299 7.77 40.83 2.27
C LEU A 299 8.88 39.77 2.26
N CYS A 300 9.46 39.48 1.09
CA CYS A 300 10.54 38.52 0.91
C CYS A 300 11.74 38.81 1.84
N ASP A 301 12.33 37.74 2.38
CA ASP A 301 13.47 37.82 3.29
C ASP A 301 14.33 36.56 3.17
N ALA A 302 15.51 36.71 2.58
CA ALA A 302 16.44 35.62 2.35
C ALA A 302 16.96 34.96 3.65
N ARG A 303 16.72 35.56 4.83
CA ARG A 303 17.05 34.98 6.15
C ARG A 303 16.00 33.96 6.62
N VAL A 304 14.78 33.98 6.04
CA VAL A 304 13.67 33.08 6.41
C VAL A 304 13.77 31.78 5.60
N GLN A 305 14.58 30.83 6.09
CA GLN A 305 14.86 29.55 5.41
C GLN A 305 14.40 28.31 6.21
N ARG A 306 13.59 28.51 7.26
CA ARG A 306 13.24 27.47 8.24
C ARG A 306 11.76 27.51 8.59
N GLY A 307 11.21 26.37 9.00
CA GLY A 307 9.83 26.23 9.45
C GLY A 307 9.76 25.69 10.87
N ALA A 308 8.74 26.07 11.65
CA ALA A 308 8.48 25.51 12.97
C ALA A 308 6.99 25.26 13.19
N ILE A 309 6.62 24.08 13.71
CA ILE A 309 5.23 23.76 14.06
C ILE A 309 5.13 23.63 15.58
N PHE A 310 4.28 24.44 16.21
CA PHE A 310 4.02 24.40 17.65
C PHE A 310 2.64 23.78 17.89
N VAL A 311 2.57 22.71 18.68
CA VAL A 311 1.32 22.02 19.00
C VAL A 311 0.96 22.19 20.47
N ALA A 312 -0.02 23.07 20.74
CA ALA A 312 -0.61 23.29 22.06
C ALA A 312 -1.69 22.24 22.37
N TYR A 313 -1.77 21.80 23.62
CA TYR A 313 -2.67 20.73 24.06
C TYR A 313 -3.77 21.23 25.00
N THR A 314 -5.03 20.87 24.68
CA THR A 314 -6.20 21.16 25.53
C THR A 314 -6.11 20.52 26.92
N SER A 315 -5.30 19.47 27.07
CA SER A 315 -4.97 18.84 28.36
C SER A 315 -3.95 19.60 29.22
N GLY A 316 -3.43 20.74 28.76
CA GLY A 316 -2.45 21.55 29.51
C GLY A 316 -1.06 20.91 29.67
N LYS A 317 -0.80 19.79 28.99
CA LYS A 317 0.56 19.21 28.86
C LYS A 317 1.47 20.15 28.06
N PRO A 318 2.79 20.17 28.30
CA PRO A 318 3.72 21.01 27.53
C PRO A 318 3.59 20.79 26.01
N ALA A 319 3.59 21.87 25.25
CA ALA A 319 3.48 21.85 23.79
C ALA A 319 4.66 21.12 23.13
N ASN A 320 4.41 20.45 22.00
CA ASN A 320 5.48 19.93 21.16
C ASN A 320 5.90 20.99 20.13
N VAL A 321 7.21 21.16 19.94
CA VAL A 321 7.79 22.05 18.93
C VAL A 321 8.57 21.22 17.92
N HIS A 322 8.20 21.32 16.65
CA HIS A 322 8.83 20.61 15.55
C HIS A 322 9.62 21.60 14.68
N MET A 323 10.93 21.62 14.85
CA MET A 323 11.84 22.46 14.07
C MET A 323 12.18 21.75 12.75
N LEU A 324 11.70 22.28 11.63
CA LEU A 324 11.93 21.71 10.30
C LEU A 324 13.28 22.18 9.76
N THR A 325 14.16 21.24 9.40
CA THR A 325 15.51 21.51 8.90
C THR A 325 15.84 20.65 7.68
N VAL A 326 16.82 21.07 6.88
CA VAL A 326 17.19 20.46 5.58
C VAL A 326 18.21 19.30 5.74
N ALA A 327 18.39 18.77 6.95
CA ALA A 327 19.43 17.79 7.28
C ALA A 327 18.88 16.34 7.34
N PRO A 328 19.69 15.32 6.99
CA PRO A 328 19.30 13.91 7.08
C PRO A 328 18.99 13.48 8.53
N THR A 329 17.89 12.75 8.72
CA THR A 329 17.27 12.55 10.04
C THR A 329 17.76 11.33 10.82
N LYS A 330 18.65 10.53 10.25
CA LYS A 330 19.18 9.27 10.84
C LYS A 330 20.69 9.17 10.59
N VAL A 331 21.43 8.49 11.46
CA VAL A 331 22.85 8.15 11.18
C VAL A 331 22.93 6.85 10.38
N CYS A 332 23.82 6.77 9.39
CA CYS A 332 24.03 5.54 8.62
C CYS A 332 24.57 4.40 9.50
N GLN A 333 23.81 3.30 9.62
CA GLN A 333 24.16 2.12 10.42
C GLN A 333 25.47 1.43 10.01
N TYR A 334 25.99 1.72 8.80
CA TYR A 334 27.25 1.15 8.29
C TYR A 334 28.46 2.07 8.54
N GLY A 335 28.28 3.31 8.99
CA GLY A 335 29.39 4.22 9.29
C GLY A 335 30.41 4.34 8.14
N GLY A 336 31.69 4.24 8.47
CA GLY A 336 32.82 4.24 7.51
C GLY A 336 32.96 2.95 6.68
N ASP A 337 32.16 1.93 6.94
CA ASP A 337 32.07 0.69 6.17
C ASP A 337 30.96 0.78 5.09
N CYS A 338 30.34 1.96 4.92
CA CYS A 338 29.27 2.20 3.95
C CYS A 338 29.80 2.37 2.51
N TYR A 339 29.48 1.45 1.61
CA TYR A 339 29.90 1.47 0.19
C TYR A 339 28.86 2.09 -0.79
N ARG A 340 27.80 2.72 -0.27
CA ARG A 340 26.65 3.14 -1.09
C ARG A 340 26.89 4.47 -1.81
N VAL A 341 26.58 4.52 -3.11
CA VAL A 341 26.68 5.71 -3.99
C VAL A 341 25.31 6.16 -4.55
N ASN A 342 24.25 6.06 -3.76
CA ASN A 342 22.91 6.51 -4.14
C ASN A 342 22.57 7.85 -3.45
N PRO A 343 22.32 8.94 -4.17
CA PRO A 343 21.93 10.23 -3.56
C PRO A 343 20.74 10.16 -2.60
N VAL A 344 19.79 9.26 -2.81
CA VAL A 344 18.65 9.07 -1.89
C VAL A 344 19.11 8.56 -0.51
N HIS A 345 20.13 7.70 -0.48
CA HIS A 345 20.69 7.16 0.77
C HIS A 345 21.32 8.26 1.63
N PHE A 346 21.98 9.24 1.00
CA PHE A 346 22.58 10.38 1.70
C PHE A 346 21.57 11.46 2.13
N ARG A 347 20.40 11.53 1.49
CA ARG A 347 19.28 12.37 1.95
C ARG A 347 18.59 11.81 3.19
N GLU A 348 18.57 10.49 3.37
CA GLU A 348 17.97 9.85 4.55
C GLU A 348 18.98 9.63 5.70
N TYR A 349 20.25 9.33 5.39
CA TYR A 349 21.25 8.94 6.37
C TYR A 349 22.51 9.82 6.34
N SER A 350 22.86 10.41 7.48
CA SER A 350 24.12 11.12 7.69
C SER A 350 25.32 10.17 7.74
N HIS A 351 26.47 10.67 7.28
CA HIS A 351 27.76 10.00 7.24
C HIS A 351 28.83 10.92 7.86
N PRO A 352 28.91 11.02 9.21
CA PRO A 352 29.71 12.04 9.90
C PRO A 352 31.23 12.01 9.64
N HIS A 353 31.75 10.98 8.98
CA HIS A 353 33.14 10.90 8.54
C HIS A 353 33.35 11.60 7.18
N ILE A 354 32.39 11.49 6.26
CA ILE A 354 32.39 12.20 4.97
C ILE A 354 32.08 13.69 5.21
N GLU A 355 31.07 13.98 6.04
CA GLU A 355 30.65 15.34 6.39
C GLU A 355 31.77 16.12 7.06
N LYS A 356 32.55 15.49 7.96
CA LYS A 356 33.73 16.10 8.60
C LYS A 356 34.95 16.25 7.68
N LEU A 357 35.04 15.49 6.59
CA LEU A 357 36.10 15.69 5.58
C LEU A 357 35.76 16.88 4.69
N LEU A 358 34.51 16.98 4.22
CA LEU A 358 34.03 18.12 3.44
C LEU A 358 34.12 19.42 4.25
N ALA A 359 33.61 19.44 5.49
CA ALA A 359 33.64 20.60 6.37
C ALA A 359 35.04 20.99 6.89
N LYS A 360 36.09 20.23 6.55
CA LYS A 360 37.50 20.57 6.83
C LYS A 360 38.25 21.09 5.61
N ALA A 361 37.75 20.88 4.40
CA ALA A 361 38.43 21.26 3.17
C ALA A 361 37.94 22.63 2.66
N ALA A 362 38.87 23.53 2.36
CA ALA A 362 38.55 24.88 1.86
C ALA A 362 37.97 24.87 0.43
N THR A 363 38.20 23.80 -0.34
CA THR A 363 37.54 23.53 -1.64
C THR A 363 37.41 22.01 -1.82
N PHE A 364 36.46 21.56 -2.65
CA PHE A 364 36.33 20.13 -2.96
C PHE A 364 37.61 19.52 -3.56
N SER A 365 38.40 20.32 -4.29
CA SER A 365 39.72 19.96 -4.84
C SER A 365 40.81 19.71 -3.79
N MET A 366 40.59 20.08 -2.53
CA MET A 366 41.54 19.90 -1.41
C MET A 366 41.14 18.76 -0.46
N VAL A 367 40.14 17.95 -0.81
CA VAL A 367 39.74 16.79 0.02
C VAL A 367 40.68 15.62 -0.25
N GLU A 368 41.70 15.47 0.59
CA GLU A 368 42.52 14.25 0.62
C GLU A 368 41.70 13.06 1.15
N ILE A 369 41.82 11.90 0.47
CA ILE A 369 41.14 10.65 0.86
C ILE A 369 42.09 9.88 1.79
N PRO A 370 41.74 9.67 3.07
CA PRO A 370 42.61 8.97 4.02
C PRO A 370 43.00 7.55 3.57
N ASP A 371 44.19 7.10 3.95
CA ASP A 371 44.68 5.76 3.62
C ASP A 371 43.99 4.63 4.41
N ASP A 372 43.36 4.94 5.54
CA ASP A 372 42.62 4.00 6.40
C ASP A 372 41.14 3.82 6.00
N VAL A 373 40.70 4.43 4.89
CA VAL A 373 39.32 4.28 4.39
C VAL A 373 39.02 2.81 4.07
N LYS A 374 38.08 2.24 4.83
CA LYS A 374 37.71 0.81 4.77
C LYS A 374 36.97 0.38 3.50
N VAL A 375 36.51 1.33 2.69
CA VAL A 375 35.84 1.09 1.40
C VAL A 375 36.76 1.46 0.25
N ASN A 376 36.49 0.95 -0.96
CA ASN A 376 37.36 1.23 -2.11
C ASN A 376 37.46 2.75 -2.37
N LYS A 377 38.69 3.29 -2.51
CA LYS A 377 38.93 4.74 -2.66
C LYS A 377 38.14 5.37 -3.82
N SER A 378 37.86 4.64 -4.91
CA SER A 378 37.02 5.15 -6.02
C SER A 378 35.54 5.29 -5.64
N VAL A 379 35.03 4.40 -4.79
CA VAL A 379 33.68 4.49 -4.21
C VAL A 379 33.62 5.69 -3.27
N PHE A 380 34.61 5.85 -2.38
CA PHE A 380 34.67 6.96 -1.43
C PHE A 380 34.74 8.33 -2.12
N ALA A 381 35.52 8.46 -3.20
CA ALA A 381 35.57 9.65 -4.03
C ALA A 381 34.20 10.01 -4.64
N GLU A 382 33.40 9.02 -5.04
CA GLU A 382 32.06 9.25 -5.57
C GLU A 382 31.06 9.63 -4.47
N GLN A 383 31.18 9.03 -3.28
CA GLN A 383 30.37 9.41 -2.11
C GLN A 383 30.63 10.86 -1.68
N LEU A 384 31.89 11.32 -1.71
CA LEU A 384 32.27 12.71 -1.45
C LEU A 384 31.56 13.68 -2.42
N LYS A 385 31.57 13.40 -3.73
CA LYS A 385 30.85 14.22 -4.73
C LYS A 385 29.35 14.27 -4.43
N ILE A 386 28.75 13.13 -4.12
CA ILE A 386 27.31 13.01 -3.85
C ILE A 386 26.92 13.81 -2.60
N VAL A 387 27.66 13.69 -1.50
CA VAL A 387 27.39 14.44 -0.26
C VAL A 387 27.61 15.94 -0.47
N SER A 388 28.69 16.35 -1.15
CA SER A 388 28.94 17.75 -1.52
C SER A 388 27.82 18.34 -2.38
N SER A 389 27.35 17.59 -3.38
CA SER A 389 26.25 18.02 -4.27
C SER A 389 24.89 18.07 -3.59
N LEU A 390 24.66 17.29 -2.53
CA LEU A 390 23.40 17.26 -1.79
C LEU A 390 23.36 18.28 -0.66
N PHE A 391 24.51 18.58 -0.06
CA PHE A 391 24.65 19.51 1.05
C PHE A 391 25.75 20.53 0.76
N PRO A 392 25.54 21.47 -0.19
CA PRO A 392 26.55 22.46 -0.55
C PRO A 392 27.04 23.30 0.64
N HIS A 393 26.22 23.48 1.68
CA HIS A 393 26.59 24.16 2.92
C HIS A 393 27.70 23.45 3.73
N LEU A 394 28.11 22.23 3.36
CA LEU A 394 29.26 21.53 3.93
C LEU A 394 30.57 21.79 3.16
N SER A 395 30.53 22.56 2.07
CA SER A 395 31.69 22.97 1.26
C SER A 395 31.65 24.49 1.05
N CYS A 396 32.70 25.21 1.43
CA CYS A 396 32.68 26.69 1.46
C CYS A 396 32.94 27.35 0.09
N ASP A 397 32.18 26.98 -0.94
CA ASP A 397 32.16 27.63 -2.27
C ASP A 397 31.47 29.01 -2.21
N SER A 398 32.08 29.93 -1.45
CA SER A 398 31.63 31.31 -1.23
C SER A 398 31.92 32.23 -2.42
N THR A 399 31.24 32.03 -3.55
CA THR A 399 31.34 32.96 -4.70
C THR A 399 30.24 34.03 -4.66
N ASN A 400 30.51 35.15 -3.98
CA ASN A 400 29.79 36.42 -4.20
C ASN A 400 30.71 37.43 -4.89
N LEU A 401 30.16 38.19 -5.83
CA LEU A 401 30.90 39.12 -6.69
C LEU A 401 30.54 40.57 -6.37
N GLU A 402 31.41 41.28 -5.65
CA GLU A 402 31.47 42.75 -5.66
C GLU A 402 32.92 43.23 -5.85
N LYS A 403 33.11 44.47 -6.31
CA LYS A 403 34.41 44.97 -6.81
C LYS A 403 34.83 46.31 -6.20
N LYS A 404 36.10 46.34 -5.76
CA LYS A 404 37.03 47.49 -5.69
C LYS A 404 36.78 48.55 -4.58
N PRO A 405 37.78 49.40 -4.24
CA PRO A 405 39.14 49.53 -4.83
C PRO A 405 40.33 49.31 -3.85
N LYS A 406 41.55 49.55 -4.38
CA LYS A 406 42.89 49.40 -3.77
C LYS A 406 43.17 50.26 -2.52
N THR A 407 44.19 49.85 -1.75
CA THR A 407 45.43 50.63 -1.43
C THR A 407 46.64 49.67 -1.34
N GLU A 408 47.89 50.16 -1.46
CA GLU A 408 49.16 49.42 -1.22
C GLU A 408 49.43 49.15 0.30
N VAL A 409 50.44 48.43 0.82
CA VAL A 409 51.93 48.51 0.68
C VAL A 409 52.65 47.18 1.04
N GLU A 410 53.93 47.10 0.68
CA GLU A 410 55.04 46.13 0.94
C GLU A 410 55.05 45.48 2.37
N ALA A 411 55.71 44.34 2.67
CA ALA A 411 56.74 43.50 2.02
C ALA A 411 56.48 41.97 2.36
N SER A 412 57.38 40.97 2.37
CA SER A 412 58.84 40.79 2.18
C SER A 412 59.22 39.32 1.78
N GLN A 413 60.51 38.94 1.89
CA GLN A 413 61.13 37.59 1.75
C GLN A 413 62.33 37.48 2.75
N PRO A 414 63.08 36.35 2.96
CA PRO A 414 63.25 35.16 2.10
C PRO A 414 63.35 33.76 2.79
N LEU A 415 63.61 32.74 1.96
CA LEU A 415 64.08 31.36 2.28
C LEU A 415 65.53 31.35 2.82
N PRO A 416 66.02 30.24 3.41
CA PRO A 416 66.84 29.30 2.61
C PRO A 416 66.69 27.79 2.98
N THR A 417 67.56 26.95 2.41
CA THR A 417 67.50 25.48 2.29
C THR A 417 68.65 24.73 3.02
N THR A 418 68.61 23.38 2.96
CA THR A 418 69.72 22.38 2.94
C THR A 418 69.97 21.41 4.13
N SER A 419 70.03 20.12 3.76
CA SER A 419 70.90 19.00 4.22
C SER A 419 71.24 18.72 5.70
N ALA A 420 71.07 17.46 6.15
CA ALA A 420 72.19 16.51 6.38
C ALA A 420 71.75 15.17 7.06
N LEU A 421 72.64 14.16 6.99
CA LEU A 421 72.63 12.80 7.57
C LEU A 421 74.02 12.60 8.26
N PRO A 422 74.43 11.47 8.91
CA PRO A 422 73.76 10.19 9.22
C PRO A 422 74.01 9.65 10.68
N THR A 423 73.84 8.34 10.86
CA THR A 423 74.34 7.40 11.92
C THR A 423 73.36 7.06 13.07
N GLY A 424 73.28 5.79 13.51
CA GLY A 424 73.83 4.54 12.95
C GLY A 424 73.51 3.29 13.80
N GLY A 425 73.77 2.08 13.27
CA GLY A 425 73.77 0.83 14.04
C GLY A 425 72.63 -0.17 13.73
N VAL A 426 73.01 -1.42 13.45
CA VAL A 426 72.15 -2.62 13.38
C VAL A 426 72.90 -3.75 14.11
N PRO A 427 72.21 -4.75 14.68
CA PRO A 427 72.35 -6.08 14.07
C PRO A 427 71.04 -6.92 14.02
N LYS A 428 70.88 -7.70 12.94
CA LYS A 428 69.98 -8.87 12.83
C LYS A 428 70.72 -10.11 13.43
N PRO A 429 70.04 -11.22 13.80
CA PRO A 429 69.34 -12.12 12.87
C PRO A 429 67.92 -12.48 13.40
N THR A 430 67.14 -13.47 12.95
CA THR A 430 67.30 -14.58 11.98
C THR A 430 65.94 -14.86 11.29
N ASP A 431 65.87 -15.86 10.40
CA ASP A 431 64.66 -16.48 9.87
C ASP A 431 64.70 -18.01 10.15
N PRO A 432 63.57 -18.72 10.27
CA PRO A 432 63.26 -19.70 9.21
C PRO A 432 61.76 -19.94 8.89
N LYS A 433 61.52 -20.54 7.71
CA LYS A 433 60.29 -21.20 7.23
C LYS A 433 60.30 -22.70 7.62
N PRO A 434 59.24 -23.51 7.33
CA PRO A 434 57.78 -23.28 7.34
C PRO A 434 57.01 -24.42 8.08
N SER A 435 55.68 -24.34 8.27
CA SER A 435 54.75 -25.51 8.31
C SER A 435 53.27 -25.14 8.51
N SER A 436 52.41 -26.16 8.63
CA SER A 436 50.95 -26.22 8.40
C SER A 436 50.05 -26.08 9.63
N THR A 437 48.73 -25.89 9.39
CA THR A 437 47.58 -26.04 10.33
C THR A 437 47.53 -25.08 11.53
N GLY A 438 46.36 -24.75 12.12
CA GLY A 438 44.98 -25.04 11.70
C GLY A 438 43.98 -24.95 12.87
N LYS A 439 42.93 -24.13 12.70
CA LYS A 439 41.97 -23.65 13.74
C LYS A 439 42.59 -22.65 14.73
N ASP A 440 42.11 -21.41 14.74
CA ASP A 440 41.33 -20.90 15.88
C ASP A 440 40.66 -19.55 15.57
N ASN A 441 39.35 -19.45 15.80
CA ASN A 441 38.58 -18.18 15.75
C ASN A 441 37.12 -18.32 16.28
N ARG A 442 36.84 -19.35 17.09
CA ARG A 442 35.48 -19.65 17.60
C ARG A 442 35.29 -19.30 19.08
N SER A 443 36.34 -19.44 19.88
CA SER A 443 36.35 -19.21 21.33
C SER A 443 35.90 -17.78 21.72
N THR A 444 36.45 -16.76 21.06
CA THR A 444 36.26 -15.34 21.40
C THR A 444 34.82 -14.83 21.24
N ILE A 445 33.97 -15.55 20.51
CA ILE A 445 32.56 -15.20 20.31
C ILE A 445 31.69 -15.85 21.39
N GLU A 446 32.01 -17.08 21.82
CA GLU A 446 31.23 -17.80 22.82
C GLU A 446 31.39 -17.21 24.24
N SER A 447 32.56 -16.65 24.57
CA SER A 447 32.78 -15.91 25.83
C SER A 447 31.88 -14.67 25.96
N LEU A 448 31.78 -13.85 24.90
CA LEU A 448 30.92 -12.66 24.86
C LEU A 448 29.43 -13.01 25.00
N PHE A 449 28.99 -14.18 24.51
CA PHE A 449 27.62 -14.68 24.70
C PHE A 449 27.36 -15.37 26.04
N ALA A 450 28.39 -15.73 26.79
CA ALA A 450 28.27 -16.19 28.17
C ALA A 450 28.13 -15.00 29.13
N GLU A 451 29.00 -13.99 29.03
CA GLU A 451 28.99 -12.79 29.88
C GLU A 451 27.65 -12.04 29.79
N ARG A 452 27.11 -11.89 28.57
CA ARG A 452 25.81 -11.26 28.32
C ARG A 452 24.62 -12.04 28.87
N ARG A 453 24.79 -13.36 29.12
CA ARG A 453 23.76 -14.22 29.73
C ARG A 453 23.75 -14.07 31.26
N ALA A 454 24.92 -14.08 31.88
CA ALA A 454 25.07 -13.83 33.32
C ALA A 454 24.50 -12.47 33.73
N LYS A 455 24.79 -11.41 32.96
CA LYS A 455 24.27 -10.06 33.22
C LYS A 455 22.74 -9.94 33.16
N MET A 456 22.04 -10.79 32.40
CA MET A 456 20.57 -10.82 32.42
C MET A 456 19.98 -11.65 33.57
N GLN A 457 20.68 -12.67 34.07
CA GLN A 457 20.21 -13.47 35.20
C GLN A 457 20.38 -12.75 36.55
N ALA A 458 21.37 -11.85 36.68
CA ALA A 458 21.51 -10.99 37.85
C ALA A 458 20.30 -10.02 38.02
N ALA A 459 19.77 -9.50 36.90
CA ALA A 459 18.71 -8.48 36.88
C ALA A 459 17.29 -8.99 37.23
N GLN A 460 17.14 -10.24 37.68
CA GLN A 460 15.85 -10.84 38.06
C GLN A 460 15.71 -11.16 39.56
N ARG A 461 16.68 -10.78 40.41
CA ARG A 461 16.65 -11.11 41.86
C ARG A 461 15.98 -10.08 42.77
N ASP A 462 15.87 -8.82 42.37
CA ASP A 462 15.33 -7.76 43.24
C ASP A 462 13.84 -7.48 43.00
N LYS A 463 12.98 -8.24 43.69
CA LYS A 463 11.62 -7.82 44.04
C LYS A 463 11.14 -8.57 45.32
N PRO A 464 10.57 -7.89 46.33
CA PRO A 464 10.15 -8.55 47.57
C PRO A 464 8.95 -9.49 47.36
N ALA A 465 8.88 -10.54 48.19
CA ALA A 465 7.73 -11.44 48.27
C ALA A 465 6.70 -10.96 49.31
N ALA A 466 5.44 -11.35 49.13
CA ALA A 466 4.37 -11.23 50.12
C ALA A 466 3.63 -12.57 50.27
N THR A 467 3.07 -12.82 51.45
CA THR A 467 2.90 -14.18 51.99
C THR A 467 1.57 -14.85 51.63
N VAL A 468 1.58 -16.18 51.57
CA VAL A 468 0.40 -17.05 51.34
C VAL A 468 -0.40 -17.27 52.64
N LEU A 469 -1.73 -17.28 52.54
CA LEU A 469 -2.64 -17.96 53.48
C LEU A 469 -3.69 -18.78 52.71
N ALA A 470 -4.21 -19.82 53.35
CA ALA A 470 -5.02 -20.89 52.74
C ALA A 470 -6.55 -20.69 52.92
N PRO A 471 -7.40 -21.32 52.08
CA PRO A 471 -8.85 -21.06 52.06
C PRO A 471 -9.67 -21.99 52.99
N PRO A 472 -10.76 -21.48 53.61
CA PRO A 472 -11.84 -22.29 54.21
C PRO A 472 -13.02 -22.54 53.25
N LYS A 473 -14.07 -23.20 53.74
CA LYS A 473 -15.17 -23.85 52.98
C LYS A 473 -16.45 -22.99 52.85
N ALA A 474 -17.38 -23.46 52.02
CA ALA A 474 -18.81 -23.04 51.94
C ALA A 474 -19.62 -23.56 53.18
N GLU A 475 -20.90 -23.24 53.44
CA GLU A 475 -21.99 -22.69 52.59
C GLU A 475 -22.72 -21.44 53.19
N PRO A 476 -24.06 -21.32 53.38
CA PRO A 476 -24.84 -20.35 52.58
C PRO A 476 -25.70 -19.34 53.38
N SER A 477 -26.07 -18.20 52.78
CA SER A 477 -27.11 -17.30 53.32
C SER A 477 -27.77 -16.39 52.26
N ALA A 478 -28.83 -15.68 52.66
CA ALA A 478 -29.93 -15.25 51.78
C ALA A 478 -29.85 -13.83 51.17
N SER A 479 -30.80 -13.60 50.26
CA SER A 479 -31.06 -12.41 49.43
C SER A 479 -31.33 -11.07 50.14
N VAL A 480 -30.84 -9.98 49.53
CA VAL A 480 -31.50 -8.65 49.47
C VAL A 480 -31.28 -8.09 48.05
N PRO A 481 -32.28 -7.49 47.37
CA PRO A 481 -32.12 -7.03 45.99
C PRO A 481 -31.45 -5.66 45.87
N SER A 482 -30.68 -5.46 44.79
CA SER A 482 -30.27 -4.15 44.30
C SER A 482 -30.83 -3.90 42.89
N THR A 483 -31.13 -2.65 42.57
CA THR A 483 -31.94 -2.28 41.39
C THR A 483 -31.15 -2.38 40.09
N ASP A 484 -31.59 -3.27 39.20
CA ASP A 484 -31.07 -3.35 37.83
C ASP A 484 -31.55 -2.14 37.00
N THR A 485 -30.60 -1.27 36.63
CA THR A 485 -30.78 -0.21 35.62
C THR A 485 -29.95 -0.49 34.35
N GLY A 486 -29.62 -1.76 34.12
CA GLY A 486 -28.98 -2.25 32.91
C GLY A 486 -29.89 -2.11 31.68
N ILE A 487 -29.81 -0.95 31.02
CA ILE A 487 -30.44 -0.74 29.70
C ILE A 487 -29.91 -1.80 28.74
N SER A 488 -30.74 -2.79 28.45
CA SER A 488 -30.31 -4.00 27.74
C SER A 488 -29.99 -3.69 26.28
N LEU A 489 -28.71 -3.81 25.91
CA LEU A 489 -28.18 -3.70 24.54
C LEU A 489 -28.71 -4.79 23.56
N LYS A 490 -29.81 -5.46 23.91
CA LYS A 490 -30.59 -6.37 23.04
C LYS A 490 -31.57 -5.63 22.12
N GLN A 491 -31.88 -4.35 22.36
CA GLN A 491 -32.73 -3.59 21.43
C GLN A 491 -31.96 -3.28 20.14
N ALA A 492 -32.45 -3.83 19.04
CA ALA A 492 -31.68 -4.10 17.83
C ALA A 492 -31.21 -2.84 17.10
N ILE A 493 -29.93 -2.83 16.73
CA ILE A 493 -29.51 -2.19 15.47
C ILE A 493 -30.34 -2.85 14.35
N PRO A 494 -31.04 -2.11 13.47
CA PRO A 494 -31.78 -2.69 12.37
C PRO A 494 -30.88 -3.61 11.54
N ARG A 495 -31.23 -4.90 11.47
CA ARG A 495 -30.42 -5.97 10.85
C ARG A 495 -30.43 -5.93 9.31
N ASP A 496 -30.74 -4.79 8.71
CA ASP A 496 -30.73 -4.63 7.26
C ASP A 496 -29.29 -4.58 6.71
N ILE A 497 -28.84 -5.78 6.37
CA ILE A 497 -27.58 -6.07 5.69
C ILE A 497 -27.40 -5.29 4.37
N SER A 498 -28.48 -4.88 3.68
CA SER A 498 -28.40 -4.09 2.44
C SER A 498 -27.90 -2.66 2.68
N THR A 499 -28.07 -2.13 3.90
CA THR A 499 -27.45 -0.85 4.26
C THR A 499 -25.93 -0.93 4.36
N TYR A 500 -25.37 -2.13 4.55
CA TYR A 500 -23.93 -2.38 4.73
C TYR A 500 -23.25 -2.93 3.46
N PHE A 501 -23.87 -3.88 2.74
CA PHE A 501 -23.31 -4.48 1.52
C PHE A 501 -24.17 -4.13 0.30
N PRO A 502 -23.57 -3.72 -0.83
CA PRO A 502 -24.31 -3.19 -1.99
C PRO A 502 -25.01 -4.26 -2.82
N VAL A 503 -24.70 -5.54 -2.60
CA VAL A 503 -25.40 -6.70 -3.17
C VAL A 503 -25.55 -7.73 -2.07
N VAL A 504 -26.77 -8.24 -1.88
CA VAL A 504 -27.11 -9.25 -0.87
C VAL A 504 -27.88 -10.36 -1.57
N ALA A 505 -27.35 -11.59 -1.52
CA ALA A 505 -28.04 -12.76 -2.05
C ALA A 505 -29.16 -13.23 -1.09
N PRO A 506 -30.23 -13.89 -1.59
CA PRO A 506 -31.26 -14.49 -0.74
C PRO A 506 -30.67 -15.56 0.20
N ARG A 507 -31.03 -15.50 1.49
CA ARG A 507 -30.61 -16.47 2.51
C ARG A 507 -31.22 -17.84 2.26
N GLY A 508 -30.53 -18.90 2.70
CA GLY A 508 -30.98 -20.28 2.66
C GLY A 508 -30.81 -20.97 1.30
N ARG A 509 -30.16 -20.33 0.31
CA ARG A 509 -30.10 -20.81 -1.08
C ARG A 509 -28.73 -21.33 -1.53
N MET A 510 -27.67 -21.17 -0.73
CA MET A 510 -26.31 -21.52 -1.19
C MET A 510 -26.09 -23.04 -1.33
N ALA A 511 -26.74 -23.89 -0.53
CA ALA A 511 -26.65 -25.34 -0.71
C ALA A 511 -27.23 -25.81 -2.06
N GLU A 512 -28.38 -25.25 -2.47
CA GLU A 512 -28.96 -25.52 -3.80
C GLU A 512 -28.07 -24.99 -4.92
N LYS A 513 -27.54 -23.77 -4.79
CA LYS A 513 -26.58 -23.18 -5.73
C LYS A 513 -25.31 -24.05 -5.85
N LEU A 514 -24.82 -24.62 -4.75
CA LEU A 514 -23.67 -25.51 -4.72
C LEU A 514 -23.96 -26.86 -5.39
N ALA A 515 -25.14 -27.44 -5.17
CA ALA A 515 -25.57 -28.66 -5.85
C ALA A 515 -25.73 -28.43 -7.37
N ALA A 516 -26.29 -27.29 -7.78
CA ALA A 516 -26.44 -26.92 -9.19
C ALA A 516 -25.11 -26.58 -9.89
N ALA A 517 -24.04 -26.29 -9.14
CA ALA A 517 -22.69 -26.07 -9.68
C ALA A 517 -21.88 -27.36 -9.87
N ALA A 518 -22.44 -28.52 -9.52
CA ALA A 518 -21.82 -29.82 -9.77
C ALA A 518 -21.65 -30.06 -11.28
N PRO A 519 -20.61 -30.80 -11.72
CA PRO A 519 -19.58 -31.44 -10.90
C PRO A 519 -18.41 -30.51 -10.51
N TYR A 520 -18.38 -29.26 -11.02
CA TYR A 520 -17.19 -28.41 -10.91
C TYR A 520 -17.09 -27.64 -9.58
N ASN A 521 -18.22 -27.20 -9.01
CA ASN A 521 -18.28 -26.33 -7.83
C ASN A 521 -17.37 -25.08 -7.93
N PHE A 522 -17.17 -24.58 -9.15
CA PHE A 522 -16.37 -23.40 -9.46
C PHE A 522 -17.27 -22.18 -9.61
N PHE A 523 -16.96 -21.13 -8.86
CA PHE A 523 -17.72 -19.88 -8.80
C PHE A 523 -16.82 -18.68 -9.10
N LEU A 524 -17.44 -17.60 -9.58
CA LEU A 524 -16.83 -16.28 -9.63
C LEU A 524 -17.44 -15.38 -8.54
N THR A 525 -16.76 -14.29 -8.19
CA THR A 525 -17.39 -13.24 -7.41
C THR A 525 -18.55 -12.58 -8.17
N THR A 526 -19.62 -12.27 -7.45
CA THR A 526 -20.62 -11.28 -7.86
C THR A 526 -19.95 -9.91 -8.04
N ILE A 527 -20.30 -9.17 -9.09
CA ILE A 527 -19.73 -7.86 -9.41
C ILE A 527 -20.78 -6.78 -9.16
N THR A 528 -20.50 -5.86 -8.23
CA THR A 528 -21.47 -4.84 -7.81
C THR A 528 -21.93 -3.98 -8.99
N ALA A 529 -20.99 -3.49 -9.80
CA ALA A 529 -21.29 -2.66 -10.98
C ALA A 529 -21.79 -3.44 -12.22
N SER A 530 -22.03 -4.76 -12.13
CA SER A 530 -22.52 -5.59 -13.23
C SER A 530 -23.73 -6.43 -12.79
N LYS A 531 -24.92 -5.82 -12.84
CA LYS A 531 -26.21 -6.41 -12.43
C LYS A 531 -26.47 -7.84 -12.94
N PRO A 532 -26.11 -8.24 -14.18
CA PRO A 532 -26.30 -9.63 -14.64
C PRO A 532 -25.57 -10.69 -13.78
N THR A 533 -24.52 -10.32 -13.05
CA THR A 533 -23.81 -11.24 -12.15
C THR A 533 -24.53 -11.44 -10.80
N HIS A 534 -25.57 -10.66 -10.48
CA HIS A 534 -26.25 -10.72 -9.17
C HIS A 534 -27.18 -11.94 -9.08
N THR A 535 -27.68 -12.42 -10.23
CA THR A 535 -28.55 -13.61 -10.36
C THR A 535 -27.88 -14.76 -11.13
N GLU A 536 -26.62 -14.61 -11.53
CA GLU A 536 -25.86 -15.66 -12.22
C GLU A 536 -25.68 -16.89 -11.29
N PRO A 537 -26.06 -18.11 -11.72
CA PRO A 537 -25.96 -19.31 -10.87
C PRO A 537 -24.54 -19.60 -10.35
N LEU A 538 -23.52 -19.26 -11.15
CA LEU A 538 -22.11 -19.45 -10.82
C LEU A 538 -21.41 -18.18 -10.30
N ALA A 539 -22.18 -17.22 -9.77
CA ALA A 539 -21.68 -16.08 -9.00
C ALA A 539 -21.99 -16.23 -7.50
N VAL A 540 -21.06 -15.80 -6.64
CA VAL A 540 -21.25 -15.79 -5.18
C VAL A 540 -20.73 -14.50 -4.54
N THR A 541 -21.41 -14.11 -3.45
CA THR A 541 -20.98 -13.14 -2.45
C THR A 541 -20.24 -13.84 -1.30
N PHE A 542 -19.49 -13.10 -0.47
CA PHE A 542 -18.88 -13.71 0.73
C PHE A 542 -19.95 -14.17 1.74
N GLN A 543 -21.10 -13.48 1.79
CA GLN A 543 -22.19 -13.82 2.71
C GLN A 543 -22.75 -15.22 2.47
N GLU A 544 -22.79 -15.68 1.21
CA GLU A 544 -23.25 -17.03 0.85
C GLU A 544 -22.33 -18.14 1.39
N LEU A 545 -21.04 -17.87 1.58
CA LEU A 545 -20.12 -18.82 2.23
C LEU A 545 -20.41 -19.02 3.73
N LEU A 546 -21.20 -18.12 4.32
CA LEU A 546 -21.70 -18.17 5.70
C LEU A 546 -23.22 -18.44 5.75
N ASP A 547 -23.83 -18.88 4.64
CA ASP A 547 -25.27 -19.13 4.60
C ASP A 547 -25.66 -20.41 5.37
N SER A 548 -26.73 -20.34 6.15
CA SER A 548 -27.16 -21.43 7.04
C SER A 548 -27.56 -22.71 6.30
N SER A 549 -27.90 -22.66 5.01
CA SER A 549 -28.15 -23.87 4.20
C SER A 549 -26.90 -24.74 4.05
N LEU A 550 -25.69 -24.20 4.23
CA LEU A 550 -24.44 -24.96 4.19
C LEU A 550 -24.18 -25.77 5.47
N GLY A 551 -24.91 -25.51 6.55
CA GLY A 551 -24.75 -26.09 7.88
C GLY A 551 -24.64 -25.01 8.98
N GLU A 552 -24.96 -25.35 10.22
CA GLU A 552 -24.78 -24.42 11.35
C GLU A 552 -23.30 -24.32 11.74
N LEU A 553 -22.71 -23.13 11.58
CA LEU A 553 -21.28 -22.91 11.77
C LEU A 553 -20.88 -23.02 13.25
N GLU A 554 -19.92 -23.90 13.53
CA GLU A 554 -19.35 -24.18 14.84
C GLU A 554 -18.03 -23.43 15.05
N CYS A 555 -17.17 -23.39 14.01
CA CYS A 555 -15.88 -22.69 14.01
C CYS A 555 -15.39 -22.47 12.57
N SER A 556 -14.42 -21.58 12.36
CA SER A 556 -13.80 -21.38 11.04
C SER A 556 -12.34 -20.91 11.05
N VAL A 557 -11.62 -21.18 9.95
CA VAL A 557 -10.32 -20.57 9.62
C VAL A 557 -10.49 -19.69 8.38
N GLN A 558 -9.84 -18.53 8.39
CA GLN A 558 -9.68 -17.64 7.25
C GLN A 558 -8.18 -17.40 7.02
N MET A 559 -7.58 -18.12 6.07
CA MET A 559 -6.22 -17.90 5.60
C MET A 559 -6.23 -16.86 4.49
N ASN A 560 -5.48 -15.76 4.61
CA ASN A 560 -5.38 -14.75 3.55
C ASN A 560 -4.08 -13.93 3.55
N PHE A 561 -3.88 -13.10 2.52
CA PHE A 561 -2.84 -12.08 2.48
C PHE A 561 -3.27 -10.81 3.22
N MET A 562 -4.31 -10.13 2.71
CA MET A 562 -4.89 -8.91 3.30
C MET A 562 -6.28 -9.17 3.87
N VAL A 563 -6.59 -8.55 5.03
CA VAL A 563 -7.88 -8.68 5.73
C VAL A 563 -8.27 -7.33 6.37
N ASP A 564 -9.38 -6.71 5.94
CA ASP A 564 -10.10 -5.74 6.79
C ASP A 564 -10.92 -6.56 7.79
N ILE A 565 -10.38 -6.68 9.01
CA ILE A 565 -11.02 -7.47 10.08
C ILE A 565 -12.38 -6.90 10.49
N GLY A 566 -12.64 -5.61 10.29
CA GLY A 566 -13.95 -5.00 10.51
C GLY A 566 -14.96 -5.31 9.40
N TRP A 567 -14.51 -5.46 8.16
CA TRP A 567 -15.34 -5.96 7.05
C TRP A 567 -15.66 -7.45 7.23
N LEU A 568 -14.65 -8.27 7.54
CA LEU A 568 -14.81 -9.71 7.78
C LEU A 568 -15.79 -10.00 8.93
N LEU A 569 -15.61 -9.33 10.07
CA LEU A 569 -16.49 -9.52 11.23
C LEU A 569 -17.91 -8.98 11.02
N ALA A 570 -18.13 -8.05 10.09
CA ALA A 570 -19.48 -7.62 9.70
C ALA A 570 -20.23 -8.76 8.98
N HIS A 571 -19.58 -9.47 8.06
CA HIS A 571 -20.20 -10.64 7.40
C HIS A 571 -20.58 -11.74 8.39
N TYR A 572 -19.72 -12.03 9.37
CA TYR A 572 -20.03 -12.99 10.45
C TYR A 572 -21.20 -12.52 11.32
N PHE A 573 -21.25 -11.23 11.69
CA PHE A 573 -22.38 -10.66 12.43
C PHE A 573 -23.70 -10.73 11.66
N PHE A 574 -23.72 -10.39 10.37
CA PHE A 574 -24.94 -10.51 9.57
C PHE A 574 -25.36 -11.96 9.29
N ALA A 575 -24.43 -12.93 9.40
CA ALA A 575 -24.75 -14.36 9.38
C ALA A 575 -25.37 -14.88 10.69
N GLY A 576 -25.20 -14.18 11.82
CA GLY A 576 -25.53 -14.69 13.16
C GLY A 576 -24.39 -15.50 13.81
N TYR A 577 -23.15 -15.29 13.35
CA TYR A 577 -21.94 -15.99 13.77
C TYR A 577 -20.91 -15.05 14.44
N GLU A 578 -21.34 -13.91 15.01
CA GLU A 578 -20.46 -12.92 15.64
C GLU A 578 -19.63 -13.46 16.82
N ASN A 579 -20.13 -14.50 17.49
CA ASN A 579 -19.52 -15.15 18.66
C ASN A 579 -18.85 -16.50 18.32
N VAL A 580 -18.91 -16.94 17.05
CA VAL A 580 -18.30 -18.20 16.60
C VAL A 580 -16.76 -18.09 16.65
N PRO A 581 -16.03 -19.13 17.09
CA PRO A 581 -14.58 -19.19 17.00
C PRO A 581 -14.04 -18.99 15.57
N LEU A 582 -13.21 -17.96 15.39
CA LEU A 582 -12.62 -17.56 14.11
C LEU A 582 -11.10 -17.45 14.25
N LEU A 583 -10.37 -18.32 13.53
CA LEU A 583 -8.91 -18.23 13.35
C LEU A 583 -8.60 -17.46 12.06
N VAL A 584 -7.88 -16.35 12.14
CA VAL A 584 -7.42 -15.56 10.97
C VAL A 584 -5.91 -15.71 10.83
N LEU A 585 -5.45 -16.30 9.72
CA LEU A 585 -4.03 -16.39 9.38
C LEU A 585 -3.71 -15.41 8.25
N TYR A 586 -3.00 -14.32 8.59
CA TYR A 586 -2.82 -13.17 7.68
C TYR A 586 -1.34 -12.94 7.30
N GLY A 587 -1.11 -12.34 6.13
CA GLY A 587 0.22 -11.99 5.63
C GLY A 587 0.61 -10.54 5.92
N ASP A 588 -0.27 -9.59 5.61
CA ASP A 588 -0.08 -8.16 5.88
C ASP A 588 -0.79 -7.74 7.18
N GLU A 589 -0.18 -6.85 7.96
CA GLU A 589 -0.57 -6.56 9.34
C GLU A 589 -1.11 -5.14 9.49
N THR A 590 -2.37 -5.01 9.94
CA THR A 590 -2.94 -3.73 10.37
C THR A 590 -2.99 -3.64 11.91
N PRO A 591 -3.06 -2.42 12.49
CA PRO A 591 -3.24 -2.25 13.93
C PRO A 591 -4.50 -2.95 14.47
N GLU A 592 -5.57 -3.01 13.68
CA GLU A 592 -6.81 -3.70 14.03
C GLU A 592 -6.62 -5.21 14.09
N LEU A 593 -5.94 -5.82 13.11
CA LEU A 593 -5.58 -7.26 13.13
C LEU A 593 -4.69 -7.62 14.32
N ARG A 594 -3.72 -6.76 14.65
CA ARG A 594 -2.82 -6.99 15.79
C ARG A 594 -3.55 -6.93 17.15
N MET A 595 -4.61 -6.13 17.24
CA MET A 595 -5.38 -5.95 18.49
C MET A 595 -6.65 -6.81 18.59
N VAL A 596 -7.15 -7.43 17.51
CA VAL A 596 -8.48 -8.06 17.53
C VAL A 596 -8.58 -9.18 18.57
N SER A 597 -7.54 -10.00 18.72
CA SER A 597 -7.50 -11.11 19.69
C SER A 597 -7.56 -10.66 21.15
N GLN A 598 -7.25 -9.39 21.43
CA GLN A 598 -7.41 -8.77 22.76
C GLN A 598 -8.79 -8.15 22.96
N LYS A 599 -9.50 -7.82 21.87
CA LYS A 599 -10.79 -7.11 21.86
C LYS A 599 -11.99 -8.03 21.63
N LYS A 600 -11.78 -9.23 21.08
CA LYS A 600 -12.79 -10.26 20.84
C LYS A 600 -12.23 -11.65 21.17
N PRO A 601 -12.56 -12.25 22.33
CA PRO A 601 -12.01 -13.54 22.75
C PRO A 601 -12.28 -14.71 21.79
N ASN A 602 -13.35 -14.64 20.98
CA ASN A 602 -13.65 -15.66 19.95
C ASN A 602 -12.83 -15.52 18.67
N VAL A 603 -12.03 -14.46 18.51
CA VAL A 603 -11.25 -14.19 17.29
C VAL A 603 -9.76 -14.34 17.61
N THR A 604 -9.12 -15.35 17.03
CA THR A 604 -7.66 -15.52 17.11
C THR A 604 -7.03 -15.08 15.79
N ALA A 605 -6.39 -13.92 15.75
CA ALA A 605 -5.64 -13.47 14.58
C ALA A 605 -4.12 -13.70 14.76
N VAL A 606 -3.48 -14.33 13.78
CA VAL A 606 -2.05 -14.69 13.78
C VAL A 606 -1.39 -14.25 12.46
N LYS A 607 -0.30 -13.50 12.56
CA LYS A 607 0.55 -13.14 11.43
C LYS A 607 1.40 -14.34 11.03
N VAL A 608 1.42 -14.70 9.75
CA VAL A 608 2.23 -15.82 9.24
C VAL A 608 3.66 -15.33 8.99
N GLU A 609 4.60 -15.74 9.84
CA GLU A 609 6.02 -15.43 9.66
C GLU A 609 6.61 -16.17 8.45
N ILE A 610 7.39 -15.46 7.63
CA ILE A 610 8.04 -16.01 6.44
C ILE A 610 9.54 -15.70 6.50
N LYS A 611 10.34 -16.77 6.57
CA LYS A 611 11.80 -16.71 6.78
C LYS A 611 12.59 -16.56 5.47
N THR A 612 11.93 -16.69 4.32
CA THR A 612 12.51 -16.54 2.98
C THR A 612 12.42 -15.08 2.50
N PRO A 613 13.52 -14.47 2.01
CA PRO A 613 13.48 -13.10 1.50
C PRO A 613 12.45 -12.89 0.39
N PHE A 614 11.70 -11.80 0.47
CA PHE A 614 10.63 -11.41 -0.48
C PHE A 614 9.48 -12.44 -0.62
N GLY A 615 9.29 -13.30 0.39
CA GLY A 615 8.14 -14.20 0.47
C GLY A 615 6.88 -13.53 1.03
N VAL A 616 5.70 -14.03 0.64
CA VAL A 616 4.39 -13.56 1.12
C VAL A 616 3.46 -14.72 1.46
N HIS A 617 2.58 -14.53 2.45
CA HIS A 617 1.51 -15.47 2.74
C HIS A 617 0.34 -15.11 1.83
N HIS A 618 0.24 -15.80 0.70
CA HIS A 618 -0.63 -15.39 -0.40
C HIS A 618 -1.80 -16.34 -0.68
N THR A 619 -1.74 -17.55 -0.11
CA THR A 619 -2.86 -18.49 0.11
C THR A 619 -4.13 -17.82 0.60
N LYS A 620 -5.26 -18.25 0.04
CA LYS A 620 -6.60 -17.72 0.27
C LYS A 620 -7.56 -18.89 0.44
N MET A 621 -7.76 -19.30 1.68
CA MET A 621 -8.46 -20.55 2.02
C MET A 621 -9.38 -20.33 3.24
N GLY A 622 -10.63 -20.73 3.10
CA GLY A 622 -11.59 -20.83 4.19
C GLY A 622 -11.78 -22.29 4.61
N LEU A 623 -11.73 -22.56 5.91
CA LEU A 623 -12.14 -23.83 6.50
C LEU A 623 -13.36 -23.56 7.37
N TYR A 624 -14.45 -24.31 7.19
CA TYR A 624 -15.72 -24.10 7.89
C TYR A 624 -16.13 -25.40 8.56
N GLY A 625 -16.16 -25.43 9.89
CA GLY A 625 -16.63 -26.58 10.68
C GLY A 625 -18.06 -26.36 11.14
N TYR A 626 -18.92 -27.37 11.00
CA TYR A 626 -20.35 -27.30 11.34
C TYR A 626 -20.69 -28.22 12.52
N ARG A 627 -21.73 -27.88 13.29
CA ARG A 627 -22.06 -28.60 14.55
C ARG A 627 -22.44 -30.07 14.37
N ASP A 628 -22.78 -30.49 13.15
CA ASP A 628 -23.05 -31.87 12.76
C ASP A 628 -21.76 -32.71 12.52
N GLY A 629 -20.60 -32.21 12.97
CA GLY A 629 -19.28 -32.81 12.77
C GLY A 629 -18.71 -32.60 11.36
N SER A 630 -19.51 -32.19 10.38
CA SER A 630 -19.07 -31.99 9.01
C SER A 630 -18.19 -30.74 8.86
N MET A 631 -17.59 -30.58 7.69
CA MET A 631 -16.90 -29.35 7.30
C MET A 631 -16.97 -29.07 5.80
N ARG A 632 -16.51 -27.88 5.40
CA ARG A 632 -16.22 -27.50 4.01
C ARG A 632 -14.86 -26.83 3.89
N VAL A 633 -14.26 -26.95 2.72
CA VAL A 633 -13.04 -26.23 2.30
C VAL A 633 -13.41 -25.30 1.15
N VAL A 634 -12.98 -24.06 1.23
CA VAL A 634 -13.08 -23.07 0.13
C VAL A 634 -11.69 -22.60 -0.23
N ILE A 635 -11.33 -22.68 -1.51
CA ILE A 635 -10.06 -22.15 -2.04
C ILE A 635 -10.40 -21.04 -3.03
N SER A 636 -9.86 -19.85 -2.79
CA SER A 636 -10.29 -18.59 -3.41
C SER A 636 -9.11 -17.82 -3.99
N THR A 637 -9.38 -16.79 -4.78
CA THR A 637 -8.39 -15.77 -5.17
C THR A 637 -8.60 -14.41 -4.49
N ALA A 638 -9.70 -14.25 -3.75
CA ALA A 638 -10.07 -13.00 -3.09
C ALA A 638 -9.34 -12.77 -1.75
N ASN A 639 -8.90 -11.54 -1.52
CA ASN A 639 -8.56 -11.04 -0.20
C ASN A 639 -9.84 -10.76 0.63
N LEU A 640 -9.72 -10.55 1.94
CA LEU A 640 -10.89 -10.34 2.82
C LEU A 640 -11.07 -8.85 3.14
N TYR A 641 -11.36 -8.05 2.11
CA TYR A 641 -11.71 -6.63 2.22
C TYR A 641 -12.64 -6.20 1.08
N GLU A 642 -13.29 -5.04 1.24
CA GLU A 642 -14.42 -4.57 0.41
C GLU A 642 -14.15 -4.62 -1.11
N ASP A 643 -13.07 -4.01 -1.60
CA ASP A 643 -12.81 -3.87 -3.04
C ASP A 643 -12.66 -5.22 -3.77
N ASP A 644 -12.03 -6.20 -3.11
CA ASP A 644 -11.74 -7.51 -3.69
C ASP A 644 -13.00 -8.36 -3.91
N TRP A 645 -14.12 -7.98 -3.29
CA TRP A 645 -15.46 -8.55 -3.47
C TRP A 645 -16.44 -7.58 -4.16
N HIS A 646 -15.97 -6.39 -4.58
CA HIS A 646 -16.83 -5.35 -5.17
C HIS A 646 -16.84 -5.40 -6.70
N ASN A 647 -15.73 -5.02 -7.35
CA ASN A 647 -15.60 -4.91 -8.81
C ASN A 647 -14.36 -5.67 -9.36
N ARG A 648 -14.00 -6.79 -8.72
CA ARG A 648 -12.88 -7.65 -9.11
C ARG A 648 -13.38 -9.02 -9.54
N THR A 649 -12.86 -9.52 -10.67
CA THR A 649 -13.09 -10.91 -11.07
C THR A 649 -12.18 -11.82 -10.24
N GLN A 650 -12.77 -12.52 -9.28
CA GLN A 650 -12.15 -13.56 -8.47
C GLN A 650 -12.69 -14.93 -8.89
N GLY A 651 -11.98 -16.01 -8.56
CA GLY A 651 -12.48 -17.38 -8.67
C GLY A 651 -12.46 -18.08 -7.32
N LEU A 652 -13.42 -18.97 -7.10
CA LEU A 652 -13.56 -19.80 -5.92
C LEU A 652 -13.87 -21.24 -6.32
N TRP A 653 -13.30 -22.18 -5.59
CA TRP A 653 -13.78 -23.56 -5.50
C TRP A 653 -14.35 -23.80 -4.11
N VAL A 654 -15.52 -24.44 -4.05
CA VAL A 654 -16.20 -24.80 -2.80
C VAL A 654 -16.34 -26.33 -2.76
N SER A 655 -15.85 -26.97 -1.69
CA SER A 655 -15.97 -28.42 -1.55
C SER A 655 -17.44 -28.85 -1.47
N PRO A 656 -17.77 -30.12 -1.84
CA PRO A 656 -18.99 -30.76 -1.34
C PRO A 656 -19.04 -30.71 0.21
N ARG A 657 -20.19 -31.07 0.82
CA ARG A 657 -20.25 -31.25 2.28
C ARG A 657 -19.38 -32.45 2.63
N LEU A 658 -18.42 -32.26 3.53
CA LEU A 658 -17.48 -33.31 3.95
C LEU A 658 -17.96 -33.85 5.31
N PRO A 659 -18.63 -35.01 5.37
CA PRO A 659 -19.24 -35.51 6.61
C PRO A 659 -18.17 -35.95 7.64
N PRO A 660 -18.54 -36.14 8.91
CA PRO A 660 -17.67 -36.84 9.86
C PRO A 660 -17.42 -38.29 9.41
N VAL A 661 -16.24 -38.82 9.71
CA VAL A 661 -15.89 -40.23 9.52
C VAL A 661 -16.73 -41.09 10.48
N PRO A 662 -17.34 -42.20 10.03
CA PRO A 662 -18.10 -43.11 10.91
C PRO A 662 -17.23 -43.70 12.02
N GLU A 663 -17.80 -43.90 13.22
CA GLU A 663 -17.08 -44.50 14.34
C GLU A 663 -16.59 -45.92 14.01
N GLY A 664 -15.41 -46.29 14.53
CA GLY A 664 -14.76 -47.57 14.23
C GLY A 664 -14.08 -47.68 12.86
N SER A 665 -14.17 -46.67 11.99
CA SER A 665 -13.47 -46.64 10.70
C SER A 665 -11.94 -46.59 10.85
N ASP A 666 -11.21 -47.18 9.89
CA ASP A 666 -9.75 -47.08 9.84
C ASP A 666 -9.25 -45.64 9.60
N THR A 667 -8.03 -45.38 10.05
CA THR A 667 -7.25 -44.16 9.87
C THR A 667 -7.12 -43.66 8.43
N ALA A 668 -7.13 -44.55 7.42
CA ALA A 668 -7.12 -44.19 6.00
C ALA A 668 -8.53 -43.92 5.42
N TYR A 669 -9.61 -44.23 6.16
CA TYR A 669 -10.97 -43.98 5.69
C TYR A 669 -11.21 -42.50 5.40
N GLY A 670 -11.87 -42.22 4.28
CA GLY A 670 -12.26 -40.87 3.88
C GLY A 670 -11.14 -40.04 3.27
N GLU A 671 -10.11 -40.65 2.70
CA GLU A 671 -9.24 -40.00 1.72
C GLU A 671 -9.89 -40.01 0.31
N SER A 672 -9.60 -39.01 -0.51
CA SER A 672 -10.11 -38.90 -1.88
C SER A 672 -9.25 -39.68 -2.89
N ARG A 673 -9.81 -39.95 -4.07
CA ARG A 673 -9.04 -40.43 -5.25
C ARG A 673 -7.97 -39.44 -5.75
N THR A 674 -7.80 -38.30 -5.08
CA THR A 674 -6.88 -37.21 -5.44
C THR A 674 -5.91 -36.83 -4.32
N ASP A 675 -5.76 -37.68 -3.30
CA ASP A 675 -4.94 -37.45 -2.09
C ASP A 675 -5.21 -36.10 -1.41
N PHE A 676 -6.44 -35.58 -1.47
CA PHE A 676 -6.72 -34.21 -1.05
C PHE A 676 -6.61 -34.03 0.47
N ARG A 677 -7.06 -35.00 1.27
CA ARG A 677 -7.04 -34.92 2.74
C ARG A 677 -5.61 -34.92 3.25
N SER A 678 -4.79 -35.87 2.80
CA SER A 678 -3.36 -35.95 3.14
C SER A 678 -2.58 -34.75 2.59
N SER A 679 -2.83 -34.30 1.36
CA SER A 679 -2.22 -33.08 0.81
C SER A 679 -2.55 -31.85 1.66
N LEU A 680 -3.81 -31.69 2.10
CA LEU A 680 -4.25 -30.59 2.97
C LEU A 680 -3.63 -30.68 4.37
N LEU A 681 -3.59 -31.88 4.98
CA LEU A 681 -2.95 -32.11 6.26
C LEU A 681 -1.45 -31.75 6.21
N THR A 682 -0.73 -32.18 5.18
CA THR A 682 0.69 -31.84 4.97
C THR A 682 0.89 -30.34 4.73
N TYR A 683 -0.02 -29.69 3.99
CA TYR A 683 0.03 -28.25 3.75
C TYR A 683 -0.20 -27.42 5.03
N LEU A 684 -1.19 -27.79 5.85
CA LEU A 684 -1.49 -27.09 7.11
C LEU A 684 -0.42 -27.35 8.18
N ASP A 685 0.12 -28.57 8.26
CA ASP A 685 1.22 -28.90 9.17
C ASP A 685 2.51 -28.11 8.84
N ALA A 686 2.75 -27.76 7.57
CA ALA A 686 3.92 -26.99 7.16
C ALA A 686 4.02 -25.59 7.81
N TYR A 687 2.91 -25.02 8.27
CA TYR A 687 2.89 -23.74 9.01
C TYR A 687 3.52 -23.85 10.41
N LYS A 688 3.52 -25.04 11.01
CA LYS A 688 3.98 -25.31 12.39
C LYS A 688 3.33 -24.41 13.47
N LEU A 689 2.10 -23.96 13.23
CA LEU A 689 1.31 -23.17 14.17
C LEU A 689 0.43 -24.07 15.07
N PRO A 690 0.52 -23.96 16.42
CA PRO A 690 -0.34 -24.72 17.34
C PRO A 690 -1.85 -24.52 17.11
N GLN A 691 -2.24 -23.32 16.66
CA GLN A 691 -3.64 -22.95 16.39
C GLN A 691 -4.28 -23.80 15.27
N LEU A 692 -3.50 -24.46 14.43
CA LEU A 692 -3.98 -25.38 13.39
C LEU A 692 -4.15 -26.82 13.89
N GLN A 693 -3.69 -27.19 15.09
CA GLN A 693 -3.80 -28.58 15.58
C GLN A 693 -5.27 -29.05 15.75
N PRO A 694 -6.22 -28.24 16.25
CA PRO A 694 -7.64 -28.61 16.24
C PRO A 694 -8.18 -28.87 14.83
N TRP A 695 -7.71 -28.12 13.83
CA TRP A 695 -8.12 -28.28 12.43
C TRP A 695 -7.50 -29.51 11.78
N LEU A 696 -6.23 -29.80 12.04
CA LEU A 696 -5.59 -31.06 11.66
C LEU A 696 -6.28 -32.27 12.32
N ALA A 697 -6.77 -32.13 13.56
CA ALA A 697 -7.56 -33.17 14.22
C ALA A 697 -8.96 -33.34 13.60
N ARG A 698 -9.66 -32.24 13.27
CA ARG A 698 -10.97 -32.28 12.58
C ARG A 698 -10.85 -32.93 11.20
N ILE A 699 -9.89 -32.49 10.39
CA ILE A 699 -9.67 -33.03 9.03
C ILE A 699 -9.36 -34.53 9.05
N ARG A 700 -8.65 -35.05 10.07
CA ARG A 700 -8.44 -36.50 10.25
C ARG A 700 -9.72 -37.27 10.61
N LYS A 701 -10.75 -36.60 11.11
CA LYS A 701 -12.08 -37.15 11.45
C LYS A 701 -13.17 -36.76 10.43
N THR A 702 -12.78 -36.27 9.25
CA THR A 702 -13.70 -35.87 8.17
C THR A 702 -13.47 -36.73 6.93
N ASP A 703 -14.56 -37.13 6.28
CA ASP A 703 -14.53 -37.84 5.00
C ASP A 703 -14.41 -36.85 3.83
N PHE A 704 -13.35 -37.02 3.03
CA PHE A 704 -13.03 -36.24 1.83
C PHE A 704 -13.22 -37.06 0.54
N SER A 705 -13.75 -38.28 0.59
CA SER A 705 -13.83 -39.21 -0.55
C SER A 705 -14.45 -38.61 -1.81
N ASP A 706 -15.47 -37.75 -1.66
CA ASP A 706 -16.15 -37.01 -2.73
C ASP A 706 -15.32 -35.89 -3.40
N VAL A 707 -14.14 -35.55 -2.89
CA VAL A 707 -13.30 -34.47 -3.46
C VAL A 707 -12.57 -34.94 -4.72
N LYS A 708 -13.00 -34.41 -5.88
CA LYS A 708 -12.52 -34.81 -7.22
C LYS A 708 -11.49 -33.85 -7.85
N VAL A 709 -10.87 -32.98 -7.04
CA VAL A 709 -9.79 -32.07 -7.45
C VAL A 709 -8.51 -32.36 -6.68
N PHE A 710 -7.34 -32.07 -7.26
CA PHE A 710 -6.06 -32.19 -6.57
C PHE A 710 -5.65 -30.86 -5.94
N LEU A 711 -5.12 -30.90 -4.70
CA LEU A 711 -4.49 -29.73 -4.09
C LEU A 711 -3.11 -29.49 -4.73
N VAL A 712 -2.90 -28.28 -5.25
CA VAL A 712 -1.62 -27.79 -5.75
C VAL A 712 -1.23 -26.56 -4.95
N ALA A 713 -0.16 -26.67 -4.16
CA ALA A 713 0.21 -25.66 -3.18
C ALA A 713 1.72 -25.39 -3.17
N SER A 714 2.11 -24.29 -2.52
CA SER A 714 3.50 -23.86 -2.33
C SER A 714 3.75 -23.53 -0.87
N VAL A 715 4.92 -23.90 -0.39
CA VAL A 715 5.40 -23.64 0.98
C VAL A 715 6.78 -22.98 0.89
N PRO A 716 7.06 -21.88 1.61
CA PRO A 716 8.40 -21.26 1.63
C PRO A 716 9.48 -22.24 2.09
N GLY A 717 10.57 -22.38 1.33
CA GLY A 717 11.66 -23.28 1.66
C GLY A 717 12.50 -23.73 0.46
N GLY A 718 13.49 -24.58 0.74
CA GLY A 718 14.20 -25.38 -0.26
C GLY A 718 13.72 -26.82 -0.18
N HIS A 719 13.25 -27.38 -1.30
CA HIS A 719 12.55 -28.67 -1.33
C HIS A 719 13.22 -29.64 -2.32
N THR A 720 13.34 -30.90 -1.95
CA THR A 720 13.74 -32.02 -2.82
C THR A 720 12.54 -32.92 -3.14
N THR A 721 12.73 -33.87 -4.05
CA THR A 721 11.69 -34.83 -4.41
C THR A 721 11.53 -35.89 -3.30
N THR A 722 10.29 -36.20 -2.88
CA THR A 722 10.05 -37.30 -1.92
C THR A 722 9.84 -38.63 -2.66
N ALA A 723 9.83 -39.75 -1.92
CA ALA A 723 9.45 -41.05 -2.48
C ALA A 723 8.01 -41.07 -3.07
N LYS A 724 7.12 -40.17 -2.63
CA LYS A 724 5.79 -39.95 -3.21
C LYS A 724 5.77 -38.80 -4.24
N GLY A 725 6.92 -38.46 -4.82
CA GLY A 725 7.07 -37.34 -5.76
C GLY A 725 7.26 -35.98 -5.07
N PRO A 726 7.24 -34.88 -5.85
CA PRO A 726 7.36 -33.52 -5.33
C PRO A 726 6.06 -33.04 -4.69
N LEU A 727 6.15 -32.42 -3.51
CA LEU A 727 4.99 -31.94 -2.74
C LEU A 727 4.49 -30.56 -3.19
N TRP A 728 5.38 -29.67 -3.64
CA TRP A 728 5.09 -28.23 -3.78
C TRP A 728 5.41 -27.65 -5.16
N GLY A 729 4.82 -26.49 -5.46
CA GLY A 729 5.18 -25.64 -6.59
C GLY A 729 4.95 -26.27 -7.96
N HIS A 730 5.71 -25.81 -8.96
CA HIS A 730 5.51 -26.28 -10.34
C HIS A 730 5.78 -27.79 -10.54
N PRO A 731 6.72 -28.43 -9.81
CA PRO A 731 6.91 -29.87 -9.93
C PRO A 731 5.73 -30.69 -9.39
N ARG A 732 5.01 -30.24 -8.34
CA ARG A 732 3.77 -30.93 -7.87
C ARG A 732 2.71 -30.98 -8.96
N LEU A 733 2.45 -29.84 -9.61
CA LEU A 733 1.52 -29.80 -10.76
C LEU A 733 1.97 -30.76 -11.86
N GLY A 734 3.24 -30.70 -12.26
CA GLY A 734 3.77 -31.57 -13.32
C GLY A 734 3.76 -33.06 -12.97
N HIS A 735 3.86 -33.43 -11.70
CA HIS A 735 3.75 -34.82 -11.24
C HIS A 735 2.31 -35.33 -11.39
N VAL A 736 1.33 -34.59 -10.86
CA VAL A 736 -0.10 -34.94 -10.95
C VAL A 736 -0.58 -34.98 -12.41
N LEU A 737 -0.14 -34.02 -13.24
CA LEU A 737 -0.45 -34.03 -14.68
C LEU A 737 0.09 -35.29 -15.38
N ALA A 738 1.32 -35.72 -15.08
CA ALA A 738 1.93 -36.92 -15.68
C ALA A 738 1.20 -38.23 -15.30
N GLN A 739 0.49 -38.26 -14.17
CA GLN A 739 -0.25 -39.42 -13.70
C GLN A 739 -1.71 -39.45 -14.21
N HIS A 740 -2.34 -38.29 -14.36
CA HIS A 740 -3.81 -38.20 -14.44
C HIS A 740 -4.37 -37.36 -15.60
N ALA A 741 -3.59 -36.49 -16.25
CA ALA A 741 -4.07 -35.72 -17.40
C ALA A 741 -3.96 -36.54 -18.69
N ALA A 742 -5.02 -36.57 -19.49
CA ALA A 742 -5.05 -37.27 -20.78
C ALA A 742 -4.01 -36.70 -21.77
N PRO A 743 -3.47 -37.49 -22.72
CA PRO A 743 -2.47 -37.03 -23.69
C PRO A 743 -2.87 -35.75 -24.43
N ILE A 744 -2.03 -34.72 -24.33
CA ILE A 744 -2.30 -33.38 -24.86
C ILE A 744 -1.41 -33.16 -26.08
N ASP A 745 -2.01 -32.80 -27.22
CA ASP A 745 -1.26 -32.39 -28.41
C ASP A 745 -0.32 -31.21 -28.07
N ASP A 746 0.95 -31.31 -28.46
CA ASP A 746 1.96 -30.27 -28.21
C ASP A 746 1.60 -28.92 -28.86
N ALA A 747 0.76 -28.90 -29.90
CA ALA A 747 0.20 -27.68 -30.47
C ALA A 747 -0.71 -26.91 -29.51
N CYS A 748 -1.28 -27.55 -28.48
CA CYS A 748 -2.15 -26.91 -27.49
C CYS A 748 -1.31 -26.03 -26.55
N PRO A 749 -1.44 -24.69 -26.59
CA PRO A 749 -0.59 -23.81 -25.80
C PRO A 749 -0.89 -23.94 -24.30
N LEU A 750 0.14 -23.71 -23.47
CA LEU A 750 -0.07 -23.31 -22.08
C LEU A 750 -0.62 -21.89 -22.08
N VAL A 751 -1.81 -21.71 -21.52
CA VAL A 751 -2.35 -20.40 -21.21
C VAL A 751 -2.23 -20.16 -19.70
N ALA A 752 -1.46 -19.14 -19.34
CA ALA A 752 -1.39 -18.60 -18.01
C ALA A 752 -2.22 -17.31 -17.93
N GLN A 753 -2.77 -17.03 -16.76
CA GLN A 753 -3.48 -15.79 -16.46
C GLN A 753 -3.22 -15.47 -14.98
N SER A 754 -2.68 -14.29 -14.68
CA SER A 754 -2.49 -13.87 -13.29
C SER A 754 -2.51 -12.36 -13.12
N SER A 755 -2.80 -11.88 -11.91
CA SER A 755 -2.93 -10.45 -11.61
C SER A 755 -1.59 -9.74 -11.39
N SER A 756 -0.52 -10.49 -11.16
CA SER A 756 0.87 -9.99 -11.05
C SER A 756 1.81 -10.88 -11.85
N ILE A 757 2.97 -10.32 -12.22
CA ILE A 757 4.04 -10.99 -12.96
C ILE A 757 5.38 -10.69 -12.28
N GLY A 758 6.12 -11.74 -11.92
CA GLY A 758 7.42 -11.62 -11.27
C GLY A 758 8.59 -11.39 -12.24
N SER A 759 9.81 -11.45 -11.72
CA SER A 759 11.04 -11.45 -12.53
C SER A 759 11.28 -12.83 -13.16
N LEU A 760 10.90 -12.98 -14.43
CA LEU A 760 10.94 -14.20 -15.22
C LEU A 760 12.36 -14.49 -15.73
N GLY A 761 13.11 -13.45 -16.11
CA GLY A 761 14.49 -13.54 -16.60
C GLY A 761 14.68 -12.84 -17.96
N PRO A 762 15.93 -12.72 -18.44
CA PRO A 762 16.24 -11.99 -19.68
C PRO A 762 15.68 -12.64 -20.94
N SER A 763 15.29 -13.92 -20.90
CA SER A 763 14.68 -14.65 -22.03
C SER A 763 13.56 -15.59 -21.56
N PRO A 764 12.68 -16.08 -22.46
CA PRO A 764 11.65 -17.08 -22.12
C PRO A 764 12.23 -18.37 -21.49
N GLU A 765 13.36 -18.86 -22.03
CA GLU A 765 14.06 -20.09 -21.61
C GLU A 765 14.64 -19.98 -20.21
N SER A 766 14.91 -18.75 -19.75
CA SER A 766 15.52 -18.47 -18.44
C SER A 766 14.76 -19.10 -17.26
N TRP A 767 13.43 -19.26 -17.40
CA TRP A 767 12.57 -19.93 -16.40
C TRP A 767 11.20 -20.39 -16.96
N VAL A 768 10.53 -19.60 -17.82
CA VAL A 768 9.15 -19.91 -18.26
C VAL A 768 9.12 -21.11 -19.20
N LEU A 769 9.93 -21.11 -20.26
CA LEU A 769 10.06 -22.27 -21.15
C LEU A 769 10.98 -23.36 -20.56
N GLY A 770 11.95 -22.99 -19.71
CA GLY A 770 12.91 -23.92 -19.13
C GLY A 770 12.41 -24.77 -17.95
N GLU A 771 11.61 -24.20 -17.03
CA GLU A 771 11.23 -24.86 -15.76
C GLU A 771 9.69 -24.97 -15.61
N ILE A 772 8.95 -23.90 -15.87
CA ILE A 772 7.48 -23.90 -15.83
C ILE A 772 6.91 -24.79 -16.94
N MET A 773 7.22 -24.54 -18.21
CA MET A 773 6.71 -25.35 -19.34
C MET A 773 7.14 -26.81 -19.23
N ALA A 774 8.37 -27.09 -18.76
CA ALA A 774 8.85 -28.46 -18.51
C ALA A 774 7.99 -29.25 -17.50
N SER A 775 7.24 -28.55 -16.64
CA SER A 775 6.29 -29.16 -15.69
C SER A 775 4.86 -29.11 -16.21
N PHE A 776 4.42 -27.98 -16.76
CA PHE A 776 3.05 -27.71 -17.21
C PHE A 776 2.70 -28.38 -18.56
N ARG A 777 3.69 -28.83 -19.34
CA ARG A 777 3.47 -29.59 -20.58
C ARG A 777 3.15 -31.07 -20.35
N LYS A 778 3.33 -31.58 -19.13
CA LYS A 778 3.22 -33.01 -18.82
C LYS A 778 1.76 -33.49 -18.94
N ASP A 779 1.62 -34.77 -19.26
CA ASP A 779 0.39 -35.54 -19.36
C ASP A 779 0.75 -37.04 -19.28
N SER A 780 -0.23 -37.93 -19.34
CA SER A 780 -0.03 -39.39 -19.20
C SER A 780 0.45 -40.09 -20.48
N ALA A 781 0.99 -39.38 -21.47
CA ALA A 781 1.58 -40.01 -22.65
C ALA A 781 2.98 -40.60 -22.33
N PRO A 782 3.43 -41.64 -23.05
CA PRO A 782 4.78 -42.16 -22.92
C PRO A 782 5.86 -41.10 -23.12
N VAL A 783 7.00 -41.27 -22.43
CA VAL A 783 8.16 -40.37 -22.57
C VAL A 783 8.75 -40.53 -23.97
N GLY A 784 8.78 -39.45 -24.75
CA GLY A 784 9.29 -39.43 -26.11
C GLY A 784 9.66 -38.02 -26.59
N ILE A 785 10.20 -37.93 -27.81
CA ILE A 785 10.59 -36.65 -28.42
C ILE A 785 9.32 -35.87 -28.79
N ARG A 786 9.03 -34.85 -27.99
CA ARG A 786 7.81 -34.02 -28.07
C ARG A 786 8.15 -32.55 -28.28
N ARG A 787 7.38 -31.85 -29.11
CA ARG A 787 7.57 -30.42 -29.40
C ARG A 787 7.24 -29.58 -28.16
N LEU A 788 7.94 -28.46 -27.97
CA LEU A 788 7.63 -27.56 -26.86
C LEU A 788 6.32 -26.83 -27.15
N PRO A 789 5.30 -26.88 -26.27
CA PRO A 789 4.06 -26.16 -26.50
C PRO A 789 4.24 -24.65 -26.50
N GLY A 790 3.40 -23.96 -27.26
CA GLY A 790 3.34 -22.49 -27.21
C GLY A 790 2.95 -21.98 -25.82
N PHE A 791 3.42 -20.79 -25.46
CA PHE A 791 3.02 -20.09 -24.24
C PHE A 791 2.12 -18.90 -24.60
N ARG A 792 1.14 -18.58 -23.74
CA ARG A 792 0.30 -17.38 -23.83
C ARG A 792 0.00 -16.87 -22.42
N MET A 793 -0.02 -15.56 -22.24
CA MET A 793 -0.22 -14.91 -20.95
C MET A 793 -1.34 -13.87 -21.01
N ILE A 794 -2.48 -14.15 -20.39
CA ILE A 794 -3.57 -13.17 -20.24
C ILE A 794 -3.20 -12.22 -19.10
N TYR A 795 -3.07 -10.94 -19.42
CA TYR A 795 -2.79 -9.88 -18.46
C TYR A 795 -3.46 -8.57 -18.91
N PRO A 796 -4.10 -7.79 -18.02
CA PRO A 796 -4.80 -6.58 -18.44
C PRO A 796 -3.88 -5.53 -19.09
N SER A 797 -4.26 -5.09 -20.29
CA SER A 797 -3.64 -3.93 -20.94
C SER A 797 -3.98 -2.64 -20.19
N TYR A 798 -3.20 -1.58 -20.41
CA TYR A 798 -3.56 -0.24 -19.96
C TYR A 798 -4.98 0.15 -20.42
N SER A 799 -5.38 -0.30 -21.62
CA SER A 799 -6.71 -0.06 -22.17
C SER A 799 -7.81 -0.82 -21.41
N ASN A 800 -7.60 -2.10 -21.03
CA ASN A 800 -8.56 -2.85 -20.20
C ASN A 800 -8.82 -2.15 -18.87
N VAL A 801 -7.75 -1.71 -18.19
CA VAL A 801 -7.85 -1.10 -16.87
C VAL A 801 -8.49 0.28 -16.96
N ARG A 802 -8.06 1.13 -17.91
CA ARG A 802 -8.67 2.46 -18.15
C ARG A 802 -10.18 2.38 -18.42
N GLN A 803 -10.65 1.29 -19.03
CA GLN A 803 -12.07 1.06 -19.34
C GLN A 803 -12.82 0.22 -18.28
N SER A 804 -12.18 -0.12 -17.15
CA SER A 804 -12.78 -0.89 -16.07
C SER A 804 -13.86 -0.10 -15.32
N HIS A 805 -14.67 -0.78 -14.49
CA HIS A 805 -15.71 -0.14 -13.66
C HIS A 805 -15.14 0.96 -12.73
N ASP A 806 -13.89 0.79 -12.29
CA ASP A 806 -13.23 1.72 -11.36
C ASP A 806 -12.19 2.62 -12.08
N GLY A 807 -12.24 2.65 -13.42
CA GLY A 807 -11.22 3.28 -14.26
C GLY A 807 -9.82 2.79 -13.91
N LEU A 808 -8.84 3.69 -13.87
CA LEU A 808 -7.46 3.34 -13.55
C LEU A 808 -7.28 2.73 -12.13
N LEU A 809 -8.16 3.05 -11.17
CA LEU A 809 -8.10 2.46 -9.82
C LEU A 809 -8.40 0.95 -9.83
N GLY A 810 -9.07 0.44 -10.86
CA GLY A 810 -9.23 -1.01 -11.10
C GLY A 810 -7.90 -1.76 -11.22
N GLY A 811 -6.81 -1.04 -11.52
CA GLY A 811 -5.44 -1.57 -11.53
C GLY A 811 -4.81 -1.75 -10.15
N GLY A 812 -5.48 -1.38 -9.06
CA GLY A 812 -4.99 -1.57 -7.69
C GLY A 812 -4.68 -3.03 -7.33
N CYS A 813 -5.37 -3.99 -7.96
CA CYS A 813 -5.13 -5.43 -7.78
C CYS A 813 -4.06 -6.01 -8.74
N LEU A 814 -3.38 -5.16 -9.53
CA LEU A 814 -2.47 -5.55 -10.60
C LEU A 814 -1.01 -5.12 -10.34
N PRO A 815 -0.30 -5.68 -9.32
CA PRO A 815 1.06 -5.29 -9.00
C PRO A 815 2.07 -5.90 -9.98
N TYR A 816 2.14 -5.37 -11.19
CA TYR A 816 3.27 -5.49 -12.11
C TYR A 816 3.86 -4.10 -12.32
N VAL A 817 5.19 -3.97 -12.30
CA VAL A 817 5.87 -2.66 -12.34
C VAL A 817 6.81 -2.56 -13.53
N ARG A 818 6.93 -1.36 -14.10
CA ARG A 818 7.76 -1.07 -15.29
C ARG A 818 9.22 -1.48 -15.07
N SER A 819 9.74 -1.29 -13.85
CA SER A 819 11.11 -1.67 -13.44
C SER A 819 11.37 -3.19 -13.36
N THR A 820 10.33 -4.02 -13.43
CA THR A 820 10.40 -5.47 -13.66
C THR A 820 10.24 -5.77 -15.15
N HIS A 821 9.31 -5.10 -15.85
CA HIS A 821 9.03 -5.34 -17.27
C HIS A 821 10.24 -5.09 -18.18
N VAL A 822 10.99 -4.00 -17.97
CA VAL A 822 12.21 -3.65 -18.76
C VAL A 822 13.36 -4.67 -18.66
N LYS A 823 13.20 -5.74 -17.87
CA LYS A 823 14.15 -6.85 -17.73
C LYS A 823 13.68 -8.13 -18.43
N GLN A 824 12.52 -8.08 -19.07
CA GLN A 824 11.81 -9.20 -19.69
C GLN A 824 10.83 -8.73 -20.78
N GLU A 825 11.23 -7.75 -21.60
CA GLU A 825 10.35 -7.11 -22.59
C GLU A 825 9.85 -8.09 -23.67
N TRP A 826 10.60 -9.18 -23.91
CA TRP A 826 10.18 -10.38 -24.66
C TRP A 826 8.81 -10.91 -24.27
N LEU A 827 8.35 -10.65 -23.04
CA LEU A 827 7.04 -11.07 -22.57
C LEU A 827 5.90 -10.46 -23.40
N LYS A 828 6.09 -9.27 -24.00
CA LYS A 828 5.03 -8.57 -24.76
C LYS A 828 4.45 -9.46 -25.86
N ASP A 829 5.29 -10.22 -26.55
CA ASP A 829 4.92 -11.09 -27.67
C ASP A 829 4.03 -12.28 -27.26
N TYR A 830 3.92 -12.54 -25.95
CA TYR A 830 3.07 -13.58 -25.38
C TYR A 830 1.77 -13.01 -24.75
N LEU A 831 1.60 -11.69 -24.68
CA LEU A 831 0.49 -11.06 -23.95
C LEU A 831 -0.84 -11.09 -24.70
N HIS A 832 -1.90 -11.36 -23.95
CA HIS A 832 -3.28 -11.44 -24.41
C HIS A 832 -4.19 -10.59 -23.52
N GLN A 833 -5.18 -9.95 -24.13
CA GLN A 833 -6.12 -9.02 -23.50
C GLN A 833 -6.98 -9.69 -22.42
N TRP A 834 -7.34 -8.95 -21.37
CA TRP A 834 -8.46 -9.36 -20.52
C TRP A 834 -9.77 -9.22 -21.32
N CYS A 835 -10.47 -10.34 -21.52
CA CYS A 835 -11.77 -10.41 -22.19
C CYS A 835 -12.68 -11.35 -21.39
N SER A 836 -13.85 -10.87 -20.99
CA SER A 836 -14.82 -11.65 -20.21
C SER A 836 -16.23 -11.10 -20.41
N ARG A 837 -16.63 -10.95 -21.68
CA ARG A 837 -17.95 -10.49 -22.11
C ARG A 837 -19.02 -11.52 -21.81
N ALA A 838 -18.75 -12.80 -22.12
CA ALA A 838 -19.68 -13.91 -21.93
C ALA A 838 -20.02 -14.18 -20.44
N ARG A 839 -19.19 -13.69 -19.52
CA ARG A 839 -19.41 -13.74 -18.06
C ARG A 839 -19.65 -12.37 -17.44
N HIS A 840 -20.06 -11.36 -18.24
CA HIS A 840 -20.40 -10.00 -17.81
C HIS A 840 -19.33 -9.31 -16.92
N ARG A 841 -18.06 -9.69 -17.09
CA ARG A 841 -16.90 -9.33 -16.24
C ARG A 841 -15.78 -8.61 -17.01
N ASN A 842 -16.01 -8.24 -18.26
CA ASN A 842 -15.04 -7.55 -19.11
C ASN A 842 -14.49 -6.25 -18.51
N LYS A 843 -15.29 -5.56 -17.68
CA LYS A 843 -14.89 -4.33 -16.95
C LYS A 843 -14.50 -4.58 -15.48
N ALA A 844 -14.58 -5.80 -14.98
CA ALA A 844 -14.18 -6.18 -13.62
C ALA A 844 -12.78 -6.82 -13.66
N MET A 845 -11.75 -6.08 -13.25
CA MET A 845 -10.35 -6.49 -13.47
C MET A 845 -10.02 -7.82 -12.75
N PRO A 846 -9.21 -8.69 -13.39
CA PRO A 846 -8.92 -10.01 -12.87
C PRO A 846 -7.94 -9.95 -11.70
N HIS A 847 -8.43 -10.30 -10.52
CA HIS A 847 -7.58 -10.71 -9.40
C HIS A 847 -7.56 -12.25 -9.22
N ILE A 848 -8.39 -12.98 -9.96
CA ILE A 848 -8.24 -14.41 -10.23
C ILE A 848 -6.86 -14.73 -10.86
N LYS A 849 -6.33 -15.93 -10.60
CA LYS A 849 -5.17 -16.50 -11.31
C LYS A 849 -5.53 -17.92 -11.76
N THR A 850 -5.26 -18.23 -13.01
CA THR A 850 -5.61 -19.51 -13.63
C THR A 850 -4.55 -19.99 -14.62
N TYR A 851 -4.47 -21.30 -14.80
CA TYR A 851 -3.58 -21.93 -15.78
C TYR A 851 -4.31 -23.11 -16.43
N CYS A 852 -4.13 -23.32 -17.73
CA CYS A 852 -4.78 -24.40 -18.46
C CYS A 852 -4.11 -24.72 -19.81
N ARG A 853 -4.52 -25.85 -20.41
CA ARG A 853 -4.29 -26.18 -21.84
C ARG A 853 -5.62 -26.60 -22.46
N TRP A 854 -5.95 -26.09 -23.65
CA TRP A 854 -7.17 -26.45 -24.38
C TRP A 854 -6.92 -26.58 -25.89
N SER A 855 -7.90 -27.14 -26.60
CA SER A 855 -7.94 -27.29 -28.06
C SER A 855 -9.38 -27.14 -28.57
N HIS A 856 -9.60 -27.31 -29.89
CA HIS A 856 -10.94 -27.44 -30.45
C HIS A 856 -11.74 -28.62 -29.87
N ARG A 857 -11.08 -29.63 -29.28
CA ARG A 857 -11.76 -30.77 -28.62
C ARG A 857 -12.31 -30.42 -27.23
N GLY A 858 -11.78 -29.39 -26.58
CA GLY A 858 -12.09 -29.06 -25.19
C GLY A 858 -10.86 -28.73 -24.35
N LEU A 859 -11.08 -28.64 -23.04
CA LEU A 859 -10.16 -28.18 -22.01
C LEU A 859 -9.54 -29.38 -21.26
N TYR A 860 -8.24 -29.63 -21.43
CA TYR A 860 -7.57 -30.84 -20.90
C TYR A 860 -7.37 -30.81 -19.39
N TRP A 861 -7.17 -29.63 -18.82
CA TRP A 861 -7.07 -29.39 -17.39
C TRP A 861 -7.19 -27.89 -17.10
N PHE A 862 -7.60 -27.57 -15.88
CA PHE A 862 -7.70 -26.19 -15.39
C PHE A 862 -7.21 -26.11 -13.96
N LEU A 863 -6.47 -25.06 -13.61
CA LEU A 863 -6.01 -24.77 -12.26
C LEU A 863 -6.56 -23.42 -11.82
N LEU A 864 -7.26 -23.39 -10.69
CA LEU A 864 -7.53 -22.16 -9.93
C LEU A 864 -6.51 -22.04 -8.79
N THR A 865 -5.86 -20.89 -8.61
CA THR A 865 -4.86 -20.73 -7.54
C THR A 865 -4.67 -19.28 -7.10
N SER A 866 -4.07 -19.08 -5.92
CA SER A 866 -3.49 -17.79 -5.53
C SER A 866 -2.18 -17.48 -6.29
N ALA A 867 -1.47 -18.49 -6.82
CA ALA A 867 -0.13 -18.34 -7.39
C ALA A 867 -0.09 -17.45 -8.66
N ASN A 868 0.50 -16.27 -8.53
CA ASN A 868 0.89 -15.43 -9.66
C ASN A 868 2.10 -16.01 -10.42
N LEU A 869 2.26 -15.67 -11.71
CA LEU A 869 3.39 -16.11 -12.53
C LEU A 869 4.72 -15.51 -12.02
N SER A 870 5.33 -16.17 -11.04
CA SER A 870 6.55 -15.73 -10.36
C SER A 870 7.33 -16.89 -9.74
N LYS A 871 8.66 -16.75 -9.69
CA LYS A 871 9.56 -17.69 -9.00
C LYS A 871 9.30 -17.79 -7.49
N ALA A 872 8.74 -16.75 -6.88
CA ALA A 872 8.43 -16.75 -5.46
C ALA A 872 7.26 -17.70 -5.12
N ALA A 873 6.22 -17.67 -5.97
CA ALA A 873 5.03 -18.51 -5.86
C ALA A 873 5.29 -19.94 -6.35
N TRP A 874 5.83 -20.10 -7.56
CA TRP A 874 5.93 -21.40 -8.23
C TRP A 874 7.21 -22.18 -7.95
N GLY A 875 8.27 -21.49 -7.49
CA GLY A 875 9.59 -22.05 -7.25
C GLY A 875 10.58 -21.85 -8.41
N VAL A 876 11.86 -22.03 -8.12
CA VAL A 876 12.97 -22.07 -9.10
C VAL A 876 14.05 -23.02 -8.62
N TYR A 877 14.61 -23.82 -9.51
CA TYR A 877 15.69 -24.76 -9.17
C TYR A 877 17.02 -24.04 -8.97
N ASN A 878 17.77 -24.39 -7.92
CA ASN A 878 19.10 -23.83 -7.70
C ASN A 878 20.11 -24.33 -8.74
N LYS A 879 20.46 -23.48 -9.72
CA LYS A 879 21.29 -23.89 -10.86
C LYS A 879 22.74 -24.24 -10.47
N THR A 880 23.27 -23.70 -9.37
CA THR A 880 24.62 -23.98 -8.84
C THR A 880 24.61 -25.10 -7.80
N GLY A 881 24.97 -26.32 -8.20
CA GLY A 881 25.08 -27.49 -7.33
C GLY A 881 25.47 -28.77 -8.09
N ARG A 882 26.14 -29.71 -7.41
CA ARG A 882 26.60 -31.02 -7.97
C ARG A 882 25.65 -32.21 -7.69
N PHE A 883 24.64 -32.03 -6.83
CA PHE A 883 23.68 -33.06 -6.41
C PHE A 883 22.25 -32.69 -6.86
N GLU A 884 21.20 -33.40 -6.40
CA GLU A 884 19.80 -33.00 -6.65
C GLU A 884 19.61 -31.54 -6.25
N LYS A 885 19.18 -30.73 -7.21
CA LYS A 885 19.08 -29.28 -7.06
C LYS A 885 17.77 -28.99 -6.34
N PRO A 886 17.76 -28.40 -5.13
CA PRO A 886 16.52 -28.11 -4.43
C PRO A 886 15.72 -27.03 -5.19
N LEU A 887 14.40 -27.21 -5.24
CA LEU A 887 13.45 -26.21 -5.67
C LEU A 887 13.31 -25.17 -4.54
N ARG A 888 13.69 -23.92 -4.80
CA ARG A 888 13.48 -22.82 -3.84
C ARG A 888 12.15 -22.13 -4.10
N ILE A 889 11.24 -22.19 -3.14
CA ILE A 889 9.97 -21.45 -3.08
C ILE A 889 10.10 -20.37 -2.00
N ASN A 890 9.48 -19.20 -2.21
CA ASN A 890 9.49 -18.11 -1.23
C ASN A 890 8.12 -17.83 -0.58
N SER A 891 7.00 -18.19 -1.20
CA SER A 891 5.65 -17.80 -0.76
C SER A 891 4.78 -19.00 -0.40
N TYR A 892 3.80 -18.78 0.49
CA TYR A 892 2.67 -19.70 0.67
C TYR A 892 1.62 -19.44 -0.41
N GLU A 893 1.26 -20.47 -1.17
CA GLU A 893 0.20 -20.41 -2.18
C GLU A 893 -0.66 -21.69 -2.10
N ALA A 894 -1.92 -21.60 -2.52
CA ALA A 894 -2.82 -22.76 -2.63
C ALA A 894 -3.65 -22.69 -3.92
N GLY A 895 -4.17 -23.84 -4.36
CA GLY A 895 -4.95 -23.95 -5.57
C GLY A 895 -5.49 -25.36 -5.78
N VAL A 896 -6.45 -25.48 -6.70
CA VAL A 896 -7.10 -26.74 -7.06
C VAL A 896 -7.00 -27.00 -8.55
N LEU A 897 -6.49 -28.19 -8.89
CA LEU A 897 -6.40 -28.69 -10.25
C LEU A 897 -7.63 -29.56 -10.56
N PHE A 898 -8.39 -29.12 -11.55
CA PHE A 898 -9.51 -29.81 -12.14
C PHE A 898 -9.00 -30.67 -13.31
N LEU A 899 -9.22 -31.98 -13.23
CA LEU A 899 -8.92 -32.93 -14.31
C LEU A 899 -10.20 -33.61 -14.82
N PRO A 900 -10.45 -33.63 -16.15
CA PRO A 900 -11.62 -34.26 -16.75
C PRO A 900 -11.82 -35.72 -16.31
N LYS A 901 -10.74 -36.48 -16.22
CA LYS A 901 -10.73 -37.89 -15.81
C LYS A 901 -11.16 -38.12 -14.34
N MET A 902 -11.03 -37.13 -13.46
CA MET A 902 -11.47 -37.25 -12.06
C MET A 902 -12.93 -36.80 -11.84
N LEU A 903 -13.40 -35.87 -12.67
CA LEU A 903 -14.67 -35.16 -12.48
C LEU A 903 -15.79 -35.69 -13.39
N LEU A 904 -15.45 -36.11 -14.61
CA LEU A 904 -16.38 -36.56 -15.66
C LEU A 904 -16.09 -38.00 -16.16
N ASP A 905 -14.92 -38.56 -15.82
CA ASP A 905 -14.29 -39.71 -16.49
C ASP A 905 -14.10 -39.51 -18.01
N GLU A 906 -13.73 -38.29 -18.40
CA GLU A 906 -13.48 -37.86 -19.78
C GLU A 906 -12.00 -37.52 -20.03
N ASN A 907 -11.62 -37.35 -21.30
CA ASN A 907 -10.29 -36.85 -21.68
C ASN A 907 -10.18 -35.31 -21.69
N PHE A 908 -11.29 -34.60 -21.79
CA PHE A 908 -11.38 -33.14 -21.84
C PHE A 908 -12.70 -32.67 -21.22
N PHE A 909 -12.70 -31.50 -20.58
CA PHE A 909 -13.96 -30.84 -20.23
C PHE A 909 -14.58 -30.23 -21.50
N PRO A 910 -15.90 -30.32 -21.69
CA PRO A 910 -16.56 -29.59 -22.76
C PRO A 910 -16.47 -28.09 -22.52
N MET A 911 -16.31 -27.32 -23.60
CA MET A 911 -16.24 -25.85 -23.57
C MET A 911 -17.54 -25.20 -24.10
N GLU A 912 -18.42 -26.01 -24.68
CA GLU A 912 -19.76 -25.68 -25.16
C GLU A 912 -20.78 -26.65 -24.54
N ALA A 913 -22.07 -26.32 -24.59
CA ALA A 913 -23.10 -27.17 -24.00
C ALA A 913 -23.24 -28.50 -24.75
N ASN A 914 -23.23 -29.63 -24.02
CA ASN A 914 -23.48 -30.96 -24.59
C ASN A 914 -24.47 -31.77 -23.74
N LYS A 915 -24.94 -32.91 -24.27
CA LYS A 915 -25.97 -33.76 -23.63
C LYS A 915 -25.50 -34.57 -22.42
N LYS A 916 -24.20 -34.70 -22.18
CA LYS A 916 -23.61 -35.56 -21.13
C LYS A 916 -23.16 -34.76 -19.90
N HIS A 917 -22.55 -33.59 -20.10
CA HIS A 917 -21.93 -32.79 -19.05
C HIS A 917 -22.09 -31.28 -19.32
N PRO A 918 -22.27 -30.44 -18.28
CA PRO A 918 -22.29 -28.99 -18.44
C PRO A 918 -20.92 -28.46 -18.92
N PRO A 919 -20.87 -27.35 -19.69
CA PRO A 919 -19.62 -26.74 -20.12
C PRO A 919 -18.79 -26.28 -18.92
N PHE A 920 -17.46 -26.38 -19.00
CA PHE A 920 -16.59 -25.86 -17.96
C PHE A 920 -16.72 -24.33 -17.87
N PRO A 921 -17.03 -23.77 -16.69
CA PRO A 921 -17.42 -22.36 -16.54
C PRO A 921 -16.22 -21.39 -16.59
N MET A 922 -15.56 -21.29 -17.74
CA MET A 922 -14.37 -20.47 -17.95
C MET A 922 -14.57 -18.99 -17.51
N PRO A 923 -13.57 -18.38 -16.87
CA PRO A 923 -13.66 -17.01 -16.33
C PRO A 923 -13.41 -15.89 -17.36
N TYR A 924 -12.98 -16.24 -18.57
CA TYR A 924 -12.70 -15.33 -19.68
C TYR A 924 -13.20 -15.89 -21.01
N ASP A 925 -13.37 -14.99 -21.98
CA ASP A 925 -13.80 -15.31 -23.35
C ASP A 925 -12.74 -16.18 -24.06
N ILE A 926 -13.20 -17.08 -24.94
CA ILE A 926 -12.35 -17.94 -25.79
C ILE A 926 -12.92 -17.86 -27.21
N PRO A 927 -12.10 -17.71 -28.28
CA PRO A 927 -10.63 -17.62 -28.28
C PRO A 927 -10.10 -16.35 -27.60
N ILE A 928 -8.92 -16.47 -26.97
CA ILE A 928 -8.25 -15.35 -26.32
C ILE A 928 -7.57 -14.44 -27.35
N ILE A 929 -7.71 -13.13 -27.13
CA ILE A 929 -7.28 -12.10 -28.09
C ILE A 929 -5.85 -11.63 -27.73
N PRO A 930 -4.87 -11.69 -28.66
CA PRO A 930 -3.54 -11.11 -28.44
C PRO A 930 -3.57 -9.61 -28.18
N TYR A 931 -2.47 -9.04 -27.68
CA TYR A 931 -2.26 -7.59 -27.68
C TYR A 931 -2.11 -7.05 -29.11
N ALA A 932 -2.65 -5.86 -29.37
CA ALA A 932 -2.34 -5.09 -30.58
C ALA A 932 -0.92 -4.48 -30.51
N PRO A 933 -0.30 -4.07 -31.63
CA PRO A 933 1.04 -3.49 -31.63
C PRO A 933 1.22 -2.30 -30.67
N GLU A 934 0.19 -1.46 -30.55
CA GLU A 934 0.11 -0.28 -29.68
C GLU A 934 -0.24 -0.59 -28.22
N ASP A 935 -0.68 -1.80 -27.89
CA ASP A 935 -1.02 -2.16 -26.52
C ASP A 935 0.21 -2.16 -25.60
N THR A 936 -0.03 -1.70 -24.38
CA THR A 936 0.92 -1.75 -23.27
C THR A 936 0.33 -2.53 -22.11
N PRO A 937 1.14 -3.32 -21.37
CA PRO A 937 0.67 -3.95 -20.13
C PRO A 937 0.27 -2.86 -19.14
N PHE A 938 -0.77 -3.08 -18.33
CA PHE A 938 -0.98 -2.20 -17.20
C PHE A 938 0.16 -2.34 -16.18
N PHE A 939 0.86 -1.25 -15.90
CA PHE A 939 1.82 -1.16 -14.80
C PHE A 939 1.20 -0.43 -13.61
N MET A 940 1.41 -0.94 -12.40
CA MET A 940 0.99 -0.30 -11.14
C MET A 940 1.57 1.11 -10.99
N ASP A 941 2.69 1.42 -11.66
CA ASP A 941 3.22 2.78 -11.82
C ASP A 941 2.17 3.78 -12.35
N TYR A 942 1.15 3.36 -13.11
CA TYR A 942 0.07 4.24 -13.61
C TYR A 942 -0.94 4.70 -12.54
N LEU A 943 -0.85 4.14 -11.31
CA LEU A 943 -1.52 4.64 -10.10
C LEU A 943 -0.68 5.72 -9.37
N HIS A 944 0.50 6.05 -9.89
CA HIS A 944 1.45 6.99 -9.32
C HIS A 944 1.89 8.09 -10.31
N GLN A 945 1.63 7.85 -11.60
CA GLN A 945 1.41 8.87 -12.64
C GLN A 945 -0.05 9.34 -12.59
#